data_AF-A0A640VQA9-F1
#
_entry.id   AF-A0A640VQA9-F1
#
_cell.length_a   1.000
_cell.length_b   1.000
_cell.length_c   1.000
_cell.angle_alpha   90.00
_cell.angle_beta   90.00
_cell.angle_gamma   90.00
#
_symmetry.space_group_name_H-M   'P 1'
#
loop_
_entity.id
_entity.type
_entity.pdbx_description
1 polymer ?
#
loop_
_entity_poly.entity_id
_entity_poly.type
_entity_poly.pdbx_seq_one_letter_code
_entity_poly.pdbx_strand_id
1 'polypeptide(L)'
;MLARPMIFRFHTFLLDIERRELRDAQQHVALGPKAFDVLCFLLEHRDRLVTKAELLDTFWSAQVSEAALQKTISLIRKALARGGDRPDILRTHHGLGFRFVAEVTPEQPTGPDAPPHAEQTAVLREQRMITALSVRYHSGDVGWTAQTEAAAKSVIAAAQDIVARFDGRLLRMGTDGFSVSFGLDVICEDGPRRAAHCALELRAAGDNAALPLGVGIDTGPAPSGEAQDATPWQTPGAVERQAAALAGRANTGEILLSTAARDQLRDEAQTSRSGGAHCLLNLNSMQSGVPARPQRDAAGFVGREAEMAFLNASHARALRGSGQAVVLSGPAGIGKSRLLAEFLLQVGDAPGWSLTLQCLPARRNTPGALIGDLCRALFAVAPDGILRDEIDAALLRDLRDHDPSAEAVLKTLSDHQRRQRGFALLNRMLAARCEAQPLLLAVEDTHWIDATSQACLDAILQDLGDKRLLVVMTTRPTEMPTLAEGVLHLPPLGTADSLALLRRTVGAAVLDESGADHLVGRAGGNPFFIEELALAAQSGGNPATDLPDTVQAVISVRLGTLEPRSRAVAFAVAVVGPGASQVLIEAITGCAPDAVAALLEGLLRAGVLRGEGEGYGFRHMLIQDAAYAMILPEERAGLHRKIAQLLQDDGLLLDARPETLAWHHQQGGQPDQALTHWTRASRDALRRSARAEAIAFARNGLALIDADTPQAGQRELELQLCLAPALAALRGYAASDVGAAYRRARVLNADIGDLKSDIRSLVGLWIYSWVRGELDEALRFARKLNAIAARLDDPALTVQAEASLGQVLLHQGKTELAQKHLAAGLACVENAPPTTLPAQNSAVACASYAAWAASLMGRTEEALAHIETSERLSQQFDNPFARAIHFALCSEPHMFLGDAAGCLRLADRAVDISREHDFAFWLGTGLVMRGWALGRAGASEAAEAAFDEGITVFEATGAGVQLANWYGLRAEAHLSAGEVEAGISAATHALTCAEAAGDLFFTPRIHATLAALHAGGGAVETAQKHRQMGQALVRDFCISERFLSVGRVPAAV
;
A
#
# COMPACT_ATOMS: atom_id res chain seq x y z
N MET A 1 7.11 3.64 39.18
CA MET A 1 8.55 3.91 39.42
C MET A 1 8.68 5.41 39.69
N LEU A 2 9.26 5.83 40.81
CA LEU A 2 9.47 7.25 41.10
C LEU A 2 10.42 7.86 40.04
N ALA A 3 10.00 8.97 39.42
CA ALA A 3 10.73 9.65 38.35
C ALA A 3 12.15 10.03 38.82
N ARG A 4 13.16 9.63 38.04
CA ARG A 4 14.56 9.98 38.33
C ARG A 4 14.72 11.51 38.27
N PRO A 5 15.35 12.15 39.27
CA PRO A 5 15.58 13.59 39.25
C PRO A 5 16.53 13.97 38.11
N MET A 6 16.14 14.95 37.29
CA MET A 6 16.90 15.38 36.11
C MET A 6 17.90 16.52 36.41
N ILE A 7 17.78 17.15 37.59
CA ILE A 7 18.69 18.21 38.05
C ILE A 7 19.26 17.85 39.42
N PHE A 8 20.58 17.91 39.54
CA PHE A 8 21.30 17.74 40.80
C PHE A 8 21.97 19.05 41.21
N ARG A 9 21.63 19.57 42.40
CA ARG A 9 22.36 20.68 43.02
C ARG A 9 23.30 20.16 44.10
N PHE A 10 24.55 20.58 44.05
CA PHE A 10 25.54 20.26 45.06
C PHE A 10 26.54 21.42 45.20
N HIS A 11 26.73 21.89 46.43
CA HIS A 11 27.51 23.10 46.67
C HIS A 11 27.00 24.29 45.83
N THR A 12 27.86 24.98 45.08
CA THR A 12 27.45 26.04 44.13
C THR A 12 27.11 25.50 42.74
N PHE A 13 27.23 24.20 42.50
CA PHE A 13 27.05 23.58 41.19
C PHE A 13 25.61 23.08 40.97
N LEU A 14 25.14 23.27 39.74
CA LEU A 14 23.90 22.71 39.21
C LEU A 14 24.25 21.85 37.99
N LEU A 15 23.94 20.57 38.06
CA LEU A 15 24.08 19.61 36.97
C LEU A 15 22.71 19.27 36.40
N ASP A 16 22.47 19.68 35.16
CA ASP A 16 21.25 19.38 34.40
C ASP A 16 21.56 18.25 33.41
N ILE A 17 20.99 17.06 33.68
CA ILE A 17 21.28 15.84 32.91
C ILE A 17 20.64 15.92 31.52
N GLU A 18 19.45 16.51 31.41
CA GLU A 18 18.68 16.62 30.17
C GLU A 18 19.37 17.61 29.21
N ARG A 19 19.80 18.76 29.73
CA ARG A 19 20.54 19.76 28.94
C ARG A 19 22.02 19.45 28.78
N ARG A 20 22.54 18.44 29.48
CA ARG A 20 23.97 18.10 29.57
C ARG A 20 24.84 19.29 29.97
N GLU A 21 24.36 20.10 30.92
CA GLU A 21 25.04 21.32 31.36
C GLU A 21 25.47 21.22 32.83
N LEU A 22 26.71 21.61 33.11
CA LEU A 22 27.20 21.87 34.45
C LEU A 22 27.34 23.38 34.62
N ARG A 23 26.68 23.96 35.63
CA ARG A 23 26.75 25.39 35.95
C ARG A 23 27.30 25.57 37.36
N ASP A 24 28.08 26.62 37.56
CA ASP A 24 28.49 27.11 38.88
C ASP A 24 27.79 28.45 39.11
N ALA A 25 26.85 28.49 40.05
CA ALA A 25 25.83 29.53 40.15
C ALA A 25 25.09 29.77 38.81
N GLN A 26 25.49 30.77 38.04
CA GLN A 26 24.89 31.13 36.74
C GLN A 26 25.85 30.97 35.55
N GLN A 27 27.11 30.56 35.77
CA GLN A 27 28.10 30.44 34.70
C GLN A 27 28.27 28.99 34.25
N HIS A 28 28.29 28.78 32.93
CA HIS A 28 28.52 27.47 32.34
C HIS A 28 29.96 26.99 32.59
N VAL A 29 30.11 25.79 33.15
CA VAL A 29 31.39 25.14 33.40
C VAL A 29 31.63 24.10 32.32
N ALA A 30 32.58 24.39 31.43
CA ALA A 30 32.94 23.48 30.35
C ALA A 30 33.48 22.15 30.90
N LEU A 31 32.74 21.06 30.63
CA LEU A 31 33.13 19.69 30.94
C LEU A 31 32.96 18.82 29.70
N GLY A 32 33.98 18.07 29.32
CA GLY A 32 33.93 17.22 28.12
C GLY A 32 32.88 16.09 28.28
N PRO A 33 32.28 15.59 27.18
CA PRO A 33 31.14 14.67 27.22
C PRO A 33 31.37 13.45 28.13
N LYS A 34 32.55 12.83 28.00
CA LYS A 34 32.91 11.64 28.79
C LYS A 34 33.10 11.92 30.28
N ALA A 35 33.63 13.09 30.62
CA ALA A 35 33.78 13.52 32.01
C ALA A 35 32.42 13.90 32.62
N PHE A 36 31.50 14.42 31.80
CA PHE A 36 30.12 14.69 32.19
C PHE A 36 29.36 13.41 32.51
N ASP A 37 29.46 12.38 31.65
CA ASP A 37 28.77 11.10 31.87
C ASP A 37 29.28 10.40 33.15
N VAL A 38 30.60 10.41 33.38
CA VAL A 38 31.21 9.87 34.60
C VAL A 38 30.77 10.65 35.85
N LEU A 39 30.62 11.98 35.76
CA LEU A 39 30.12 12.79 36.87
C LEU A 39 28.65 12.49 37.19
N CYS A 40 27.79 12.34 36.17
CA CYS A 40 26.39 11.93 36.34
C CYS A 40 26.30 10.59 37.05
N PHE A 41 27.07 9.60 36.60
CA PHE A 41 27.09 8.26 37.18
C PHE A 41 27.56 8.25 38.64
N LEU A 42 28.59 9.03 38.98
CA LEU A 42 29.06 9.17 40.36
C LEU A 42 28.03 9.86 41.27
N LEU A 43 27.22 10.78 40.73
CA LEU A 43 26.14 11.47 41.44
C LEU A 43 24.90 10.58 41.64
N GLU A 44 24.55 9.79 40.63
CA GLU A 44 23.46 8.79 40.70
C GLU A 44 23.77 7.67 41.70
N HIS A 45 25.05 7.34 41.90
CA HIS A 45 25.53 6.31 42.83
C HIS A 45 26.26 6.87 44.07
N ARG A 46 25.94 8.12 44.45
CA ARG A 46 26.58 8.85 45.57
C ARG A 46 26.46 8.16 46.95
N ASP A 47 25.46 7.31 47.11
CA ASP A 47 25.20 6.55 48.33
C ASP A 47 26.25 5.45 48.59
N ARG A 48 27.00 5.01 47.56
CA ARG A 48 28.01 3.95 47.66
C ARG A 48 29.35 4.35 47.04
N LEU A 49 30.37 3.51 47.28
CA LEU A 49 31.65 3.59 46.56
C LEU A 49 31.48 2.99 45.16
N VAL A 50 31.90 3.73 44.13
CA VAL A 50 31.95 3.22 42.75
C VAL A 50 33.37 2.77 42.44
N THR A 51 33.53 1.51 42.04
CA THR A 51 34.86 0.92 41.82
C THR A 51 35.50 1.41 40.52
N LYS A 52 36.84 1.36 40.42
CA LYS A 52 37.53 1.71 39.16
C LYS A 52 37.13 0.80 38.00
N ALA A 53 36.96 -0.49 38.25
CA ALA A 53 36.54 -1.47 37.26
C ALA A 53 35.16 -1.15 36.70
N GLU A 54 34.20 -0.82 37.58
CA GLU A 54 32.84 -0.44 37.20
C GLU A 54 32.79 0.80 36.30
N LEU A 55 33.59 1.83 36.60
CA LEU A 55 33.70 3.01 35.73
C LEU A 55 34.36 2.69 34.38
N LEU A 56 35.39 1.83 34.38
CA LEU A 56 36.07 1.41 33.16
C LEU A 56 35.14 0.61 32.26
N ASP A 57 34.44 -0.40 32.79
CA ASP A 57 33.54 -1.25 32.03
C ASP A 57 32.30 -0.50 31.52
N THR A 58 31.77 0.45 32.31
CA THR A 58 30.58 1.22 31.92
C THR A 58 30.87 2.22 30.80
N PHE A 59 32.01 2.90 30.86
CA PHE A 59 32.29 4.02 29.95
C PHE A 59 33.36 3.74 28.90
N TRP A 60 34.17 2.67 29.01
CA TRP A 60 35.24 2.36 28.06
C TRP A 60 35.20 0.90 27.59
N SER A 61 35.05 0.67 26.28
CA SER A 61 35.08 -0.66 25.66
C SER A 61 36.51 -1.09 25.30
N ALA A 62 37.06 -2.08 26.03
CA ALA A 62 38.31 -2.85 25.83
C ALA A 62 39.67 -2.09 25.70
N GLN A 63 40.67 -2.56 26.48
CA GLN A 63 42.08 -2.12 26.61
C GLN A 63 42.35 -0.61 26.79
N VAL A 64 41.75 0.01 27.81
CA VAL A 64 42.11 1.36 28.26
C VAL A 64 42.81 1.29 29.62
N SER A 65 43.93 2.01 29.78
CA SER A 65 44.70 2.02 31.03
C SER A 65 44.06 2.89 32.12
N GLU A 66 44.32 2.57 33.40
CA GLU A 66 43.88 3.39 34.56
C GLU A 66 44.22 4.90 34.41
N ALA A 67 45.22 5.25 33.59
CA ALA A 67 45.61 6.62 33.31
C ALA A 67 44.48 7.45 32.66
N ALA A 68 43.63 6.85 31.82
CA ALA A 68 42.50 7.55 31.20
C ALA A 68 41.40 7.89 32.20
N LEU A 69 41.13 6.96 33.14
CA LEU A 69 40.22 7.19 34.26
C LEU A 69 40.78 8.29 35.18
N GLN A 70 42.07 8.22 35.53
CA GLN A 70 42.72 9.26 36.34
C GLN A 70 42.68 10.64 35.69
N LYS A 71 42.87 10.72 34.36
CA LYS A 71 42.74 11.97 33.59
C LYS A 71 41.30 12.51 33.61
N THR A 72 40.31 11.64 33.45
CA THR A 72 38.88 12.02 33.46
C THR A 72 38.46 12.51 34.84
N ILE A 73 38.84 11.82 35.92
CA ILE A 73 38.59 12.27 37.29
C ILE A 73 39.32 13.59 37.60
N SER A 74 40.52 13.80 37.06
CA SER A 74 41.24 15.06 37.22
C SER A 74 40.54 16.23 36.51
N LEU A 75 39.94 16.00 35.33
CA LEU A 75 39.14 16.99 34.62
C LEU A 75 37.88 17.37 35.40
N ILE A 76 37.18 16.38 35.97
CA ILE A 76 36.03 16.61 36.85
C ILE A 76 36.44 17.44 38.07
N ARG A 77 37.52 17.07 38.77
CA ARG A 77 38.02 17.84 39.92
C ARG A 77 38.40 19.27 39.55
N LYS A 78 39.02 19.48 38.40
CA LYS A 78 39.40 20.81 37.93
C LYS A 78 38.18 21.67 37.61
N ALA A 79 37.13 21.08 37.02
CA ALA A 79 35.86 21.75 36.78
C ALA A 79 35.17 22.15 38.10
N LEU A 80 35.26 21.30 39.13
CA LEU A 80 34.62 21.49 40.43
C LEU A 80 35.45 22.29 41.47
N ALA A 81 36.60 22.85 41.09
CA ALA A 81 37.53 23.56 42.00
C ALA A 81 37.70 25.05 41.69
N ARG A 82 36.87 25.65 40.84
CA ARG A 82 36.93 27.08 40.50
C ARG A 82 36.25 27.92 41.57
N GLY A 83 36.97 28.28 42.63
CA GLY A 83 36.42 29.17 43.66
C GLY A 83 37.29 29.45 44.88
N GLY A 84 38.60 29.15 44.85
CA GLY A 84 39.53 29.42 45.96
C GLY A 84 39.39 28.49 47.16
N ASP A 85 38.19 27.98 47.44
CA ASP A 85 37.94 26.94 48.43
C ASP A 85 37.80 25.57 47.76
N ARG A 86 38.37 24.52 48.35
CA ARG A 86 38.32 23.13 47.81
C ARG A 86 37.36 22.30 48.66
N PRO A 87 36.04 22.37 48.45
CA PRO A 87 35.13 21.43 49.07
C PRO A 87 35.50 20.01 48.62
N ASP A 88 35.55 19.06 49.55
CA ASP A 88 35.88 17.66 49.31
C ASP A 88 34.69 16.99 48.58
N ILE A 89 34.43 17.32 47.30
CA ILE A 89 33.23 16.86 46.56
C ILE A 89 33.37 15.40 46.11
N LEU A 90 34.59 15.00 45.72
CA LEU A 90 34.87 13.68 45.19
C LEU A 90 36.08 13.06 45.88
N ARG A 91 35.82 12.09 46.77
CA ARG A 91 36.84 11.39 47.57
C ARG A 91 37.38 10.18 46.81
N THR A 92 38.71 10.05 46.77
CA THR A 92 39.38 8.84 46.25
C THR A 92 39.65 7.89 47.40
N HIS A 93 39.21 6.64 47.26
CA HIS A 93 39.63 5.55 48.12
C HIS A 93 40.75 4.80 47.40
N HIS A 94 41.99 4.97 47.89
CA HIS A 94 43.19 4.41 47.26
C HIS A 94 43.05 2.89 47.06
N GLY A 95 43.31 2.44 45.83
CA GLY A 95 43.21 1.02 45.44
C GLY A 95 41.80 0.50 45.14
N LEU A 96 40.73 1.26 45.42
CA LEU A 96 39.34 0.76 45.30
C LEU A 96 38.48 1.54 44.30
N GLY A 97 38.40 2.87 44.41
CA GLY A 97 37.45 3.63 43.60
C GLY A 97 37.22 5.06 44.04
N PHE A 98 36.08 5.62 43.64
CA PHE A 98 35.70 7.01 43.88
C PHE A 98 34.31 7.08 44.51
N ARG A 99 34.13 8.03 45.43
CA ARG A 99 32.83 8.31 46.05
C ARG A 99 32.53 9.80 45.96
N PHE A 100 31.32 10.12 45.52
CA PHE A 100 30.77 11.47 45.57
C PHE A 100 30.30 11.72 47.01
N VAL A 101 30.88 12.72 47.69
CA VAL A 101 30.66 12.93 49.14
C VAL A 101 30.10 14.31 49.48
N ALA A 102 29.91 15.20 48.50
CA ALA A 102 29.15 16.42 48.73
C ALA A 102 27.67 16.11 48.95
N GLU A 103 27.00 16.95 49.74
CA GLU A 103 25.56 16.89 49.93
C GLU A 103 24.86 17.28 48.61
N VAL A 104 23.97 16.42 48.14
CA VAL A 104 23.30 16.55 46.85
C VAL A 104 21.81 16.68 47.10
N THR A 105 21.22 17.77 46.63
CA THR A 105 19.77 17.96 46.59
C THR A 105 19.28 17.61 45.19
N PRO A 106 18.55 16.49 45.01
CA PRO A 106 17.86 16.22 43.76
C PRO A 106 16.68 17.19 43.64
N GLU A 107 16.68 18.03 42.62
CA GLU A 107 15.53 18.86 42.27
C GLU A 107 14.80 18.21 41.09
N GLN A 108 13.49 18.06 41.22
CA GLN A 108 12.64 18.00 40.04
C GLN A 108 12.50 19.45 39.54
N PRO A 109 12.43 19.69 38.23
CA PRO A 109 12.30 21.05 37.71
C PRO A 109 10.98 21.65 38.20
N THR A 110 11.05 22.41 39.29
CA THR A 110 9.96 23.26 39.78
C THR A 110 10.27 24.68 39.31
N GLY A 111 9.56 25.15 38.29
CA GLY A 111 9.59 26.57 37.91
C GLY A 111 9.13 27.43 39.09
N PRO A 112 9.86 28.51 39.40
CA PRO A 112 9.46 29.80 38.85
C PRO A 112 10.68 30.70 38.59
N ASP A 113 11.18 30.64 37.37
CA ASP A 113 11.88 31.73 36.66
C ASP A 113 12.18 31.22 35.24
N ALA A 114 11.16 30.62 34.62
CA ALA A 114 11.13 30.59 33.17
C ALA A 114 10.92 32.06 32.75
N PRO A 115 11.75 32.63 31.84
CA PRO A 115 11.28 33.79 31.08
C PRO A 115 9.90 33.42 30.55
N PRO A 116 8.93 34.36 30.53
CA PRO A 116 7.52 34.03 30.29
C PRO A 116 7.47 32.99 29.21
N HIS A 117 6.92 31.81 29.53
CA HIS A 117 6.53 30.87 28.50
C HIS A 117 5.58 31.69 27.64
N ALA A 118 6.11 32.28 26.58
CA ALA A 118 5.35 32.47 25.39
C ALA A 118 4.78 31.08 25.17
N GLU A 119 3.47 30.98 25.33
CA GLU A 119 2.67 29.90 24.79
C GLU A 119 2.87 29.91 23.27
N GLN A 120 4.09 29.63 22.82
CA GLN A 120 4.41 29.34 21.44
C GLN A 120 4.13 27.86 21.27
N THR A 121 2.83 27.52 21.27
CA THR A 121 2.35 26.62 20.23
C THR A 121 3.03 27.08 18.95
N ALA A 122 3.81 26.23 18.30
CA ALA A 122 4.23 26.49 16.93
C ALA A 122 2.93 26.70 16.15
N VAL A 123 2.58 27.96 15.87
CA VAL A 123 1.45 28.28 15.02
C VAL A 123 1.87 27.75 13.67
N LEU A 124 1.36 26.58 13.32
CA LEU A 124 1.62 25.95 12.04
C LEU A 124 1.31 26.99 10.98
N ARG A 125 2.30 27.31 10.16
CA ARG A 125 2.07 28.25 9.07
C ARG A 125 1.07 27.61 8.13
N GLU A 126 0.09 28.38 7.73
CA GLU A 126 -1.05 27.92 6.94
C GLU A 126 -0.89 28.41 5.51
N GLN A 127 -1.53 27.70 4.58
CA GLN A 127 -1.72 28.20 3.23
C GLN A 127 -3.20 28.44 2.98
N ARG A 128 -3.48 29.51 2.24
CA ARG A 128 -4.82 29.91 1.83
C ARG A 128 -4.87 30.00 0.32
N MET A 129 -6.04 29.75 -0.25
CA MET A 129 -6.27 30.07 -1.64
C MET A 129 -6.29 31.59 -1.78
N ILE A 130 -5.43 32.12 -2.65
CA ILE A 130 -5.41 33.53 -3.01
C ILE A 130 -5.60 33.68 -4.52
N THR A 131 -6.09 34.84 -4.92
CA THR A 131 -6.11 35.25 -6.31
C THR A 131 -5.20 36.46 -6.50
N ALA A 132 -4.29 36.37 -7.46
CA ALA A 132 -3.44 37.49 -7.85
C ALA A 132 -3.94 38.05 -9.18
N LEU A 133 -4.01 39.38 -9.24
CA LEU A 133 -4.28 40.16 -10.44
C LEU A 133 -3.04 41.02 -10.72
N SER A 134 -2.46 40.90 -11.90
CA SER A 134 -1.35 41.75 -12.34
C SER A 134 -1.78 42.59 -13.54
N VAL A 135 -1.44 43.87 -13.51
CA VAL A 135 -1.69 44.85 -14.57
C VAL A 135 -0.36 45.25 -15.20
N ARG A 136 -0.30 45.30 -16.53
CA ARG A 136 0.83 45.82 -17.30
C ARG A 136 0.38 46.97 -18.21
N TYR A 137 1.15 48.05 -18.24
CA TYR A 137 0.91 49.19 -19.13
C TYR A 137 1.42 48.89 -20.54
N HIS A 138 0.60 49.16 -21.57
CA HIS A 138 1.03 49.13 -22.96
C HIS A 138 1.26 50.55 -23.47
N SER A 139 2.52 50.98 -23.61
CA SER A 139 2.86 52.32 -24.12
C SER A 139 2.91 52.42 -25.66
N GLY A 140 2.69 51.31 -26.38
CA GLY A 140 2.92 51.24 -27.83
C GLY A 140 4.39 51.53 -28.23
N ASP A 141 4.63 51.73 -29.54
CA ASP A 141 5.96 52.07 -30.11
C ASP A 141 6.48 53.48 -29.73
N VAL A 142 5.71 54.26 -28.95
CA VAL A 142 5.96 55.69 -28.69
C VAL A 142 6.91 55.93 -27.51
N GLY A 143 7.23 54.89 -26.74
CA GLY A 143 8.12 54.99 -25.57
C GLY A 143 7.50 55.73 -24.38
N TRP A 144 8.17 55.67 -23.23
CA TRP A 144 7.73 56.30 -21.98
C TRP A 144 7.89 57.84 -22.06
N THR A 145 6.78 58.58 -22.08
CA THR A 145 6.72 60.05 -22.16
C THR A 145 6.11 60.66 -20.89
N ALA A 146 6.24 61.98 -20.70
CA ALA A 146 5.60 62.70 -19.58
C ALA A 146 4.06 62.55 -19.58
N GLN A 147 3.46 62.39 -20.77
CA GLN A 147 2.02 62.17 -20.92
C GLN A 147 1.60 60.76 -20.49
N THR A 148 2.38 59.73 -20.83
CA THR A 148 2.13 58.35 -20.34
C THR A 148 2.37 58.23 -18.84
N GLU A 149 3.33 59.00 -18.28
CA GLU A 149 3.56 59.04 -16.83
C GLU A 149 2.37 59.68 -16.09
N ALA A 150 1.80 60.76 -16.63
CA ALA A 150 0.59 61.38 -16.07
C ALA A 150 -0.62 60.43 -16.15
N ALA A 151 -0.80 59.72 -17.27
CA ALA A 151 -1.84 58.71 -17.44
C ALA A 151 -1.67 57.53 -16.46
N ALA A 152 -0.44 57.03 -16.28
CA ALA A 152 -0.14 55.97 -15.32
C ALA A 152 -0.43 56.40 -13.88
N LYS A 153 -0.10 57.64 -13.50
CA LYS A 153 -0.46 58.21 -12.19
C LYS A 153 -1.98 58.29 -11.98
N SER A 154 -2.73 58.65 -13.03
CA SER A 154 -4.20 58.67 -12.98
C SER A 154 -4.80 57.27 -12.82
N VAL A 155 -4.27 56.26 -13.54
CA VAL A 155 -4.72 54.86 -13.41
C VAL A 155 -4.39 54.30 -12.04
N ILE A 156 -3.22 54.59 -11.47
CA ILE A 156 -2.84 54.15 -10.12
C ILE A 156 -3.77 54.78 -9.06
N ALA A 157 -4.10 56.06 -9.18
CA ALA A 157 -5.03 56.72 -8.27
C ALA A 157 -6.43 56.07 -8.31
N ALA A 158 -6.97 55.81 -9.51
CA ALA A 158 -8.23 55.09 -9.67
C ALA A 158 -8.13 53.63 -9.17
N ALA A 159 -6.99 52.98 -9.36
CA ALA A 159 -6.77 51.60 -8.94
C ALA A 159 -6.86 51.44 -7.42
N GLN A 160 -6.44 52.42 -6.62
CA GLN A 160 -6.58 52.36 -5.16
C GLN A 160 -8.05 52.23 -4.74
N ASP A 161 -8.93 53.03 -5.32
CA ASP A 161 -10.37 53.01 -5.01
C ASP A 161 -11.09 51.80 -5.62
N ILE A 162 -10.70 51.37 -6.82
CA ILE A 162 -11.25 50.17 -7.47
C ILE A 162 -10.87 48.92 -6.66
N VAL A 163 -9.58 48.77 -6.32
CA VAL A 163 -9.08 47.59 -5.59
C VAL A 163 -9.70 47.50 -4.20
N ALA A 164 -9.81 48.62 -3.48
CA ALA A 164 -10.43 48.65 -2.16
C ALA A 164 -11.92 48.24 -2.18
N ARG A 165 -12.68 48.60 -3.23
CA ARG A 165 -14.10 48.20 -3.37
C ARG A 165 -14.32 46.70 -3.52
N PHE A 166 -13.31 45.96 -3.99
CA PHE A 166 -13.37 44.51 -4.15
C PHE A 166 -12.63 43.78 -3.01
N ASP A 167 -12.34 44.46 -1.89
CA ASP A 167 -11.51 43.97 -0.77
C ASP A 167 -10.16 43.39 -1.23
N GLY A 168 -9.59 43.95 -2.29
CA GLY A 168 -8.25 43.63 -2.76
C GLY A 168 -7.19 44.44 -2.04
N ARG A 169 -5.96 43.93 -2.02
CA ARG A 169 -4.78 44.63 -1.50
C ARG A 169 -3.74 44.80 -2.59
N LEU A 170 -3.29 46.05 -2.78
CA LEU A 170 -2.18 46.35 -3.69
C LEU A 170 -0.88 45.75 -3.13
N LEU A 171 -0.23 44.89 -3.90
CA LEU A 171 0.98 44.16 -3.49
C LEU A 171 2.28 44.81 -3.96
N ARG A 172 2.33 45.30 -5.20
CA ARG A 172 3.55 45.81 -5.84
C ARG A 172 3.23 46.91 -6.83
N MET A 173 4.00 48.01 -6.80
CA MET A 173 3.98 49.04 -7.85
C MET A 173 5.33 49.06 -8.56
N GLY A 174 5.30 48.90 -9.88
CA GLY A 174 6.46 49.01 -10.76
C GLY A 174 6.30 50.17 -11.74
N THR A 175 7.36 50.43 -12.50
CA THR A 175 7.33 51.43 -13.60
C THR A 175 6.49 50.96 -14.79
N ASP A 176 6.20 49.67 -14.91
CA ASP A 176 5.51 49.04 -16.03
C ASP A 176 4.16 48.42 -15.65
N GLY A 177 3.71 48.58 -14.40
CA GLY A 177 2.45 48.01 -13.92
C GLY A 177 2.36 47.86 -12.41
N PHE A 178 1.34 47.14 -11.94
CA PHE A 178 1.15 46.82 -10.52
C PHE A 178 0.47 45.45 -10.32
N SER A 179 0.61 44.89 -9.11
CA SER A 179 -0.04 43.64 -8.70
C SER A 179 -0.99 43.86 -7.53
N VAL A 180 -2.06 43.08 -7.49
CA VAL A 180 -3.13 43.08 -6.48
C VAL A 180 -3.37 41.64 -6.02
N SER A 181 -3.66 41.46 -4.74
CA SER A 181 -4.10 40.18 -4.18
C SER A 181 -5.51 40.27 -3.61
N PHE A 182 -6.24 39.16 -3.71
CA PHE A 182 -7.52 38.92 -3.07
C PHE A 182 -7.40 37.64 -2.23
N GLY A 183 -7.97 37.64 -1.02
CA GLY A 183 -7.92 36.47 -0.12
C GLY A 183 -6.69 36.40 0.81
N LEU A 184 -5.83 37.42 0.83
CA LEU A 184 -4.58 37.40 1.62
C LEU A 184 -4.81 37.67 3.12
N ASP A 185 -5.48 38.77 3.46
CA ASP A 185 -5.73 39.19 4.85
C ASP A 185 -7.06 38.60 5.39
N VAL A 186 -8.09 38.58 4.56
CA VAL A 186 -9.41 37.98 4.84
C VAL A 186 -9.62 36.78 3.92
N ILE A 187 -10.03 35.63 4.45
CA ILE A 187 -10.33 34.45 3.64
C ILE A 187 -11.50 34.80 2.71
N CYS A 188 -11.25 34.75 1.41
CA CYS A 188 -12.16 35.22 0.38
C CYS A 188 -12.27 34.16 -0.71
N GLU A 189 -13.46 33.59 -0.88
CA GLU A 189 -13.67 32.45 -1.76
C GLU A 189 -13.95 32.86 -3.20
N ASP A 190 -14.53 34.05 -3.38
CA ASP A 190 -14.80 34.68 -4.66
C ASP A 190 -13.59 35.50 -5.15
N GLY A 191 -12.37 35.21 -4.67
CA GLY A 191 -11.12 35.83 -5.11
C GLY A 191 -10.99 35.93 -6.64
N PRO A 192 -11.22 34.86 -7.42
CA PRO A 192 -11.21 34.92 -8.90
C PRO A 192 -12.27 35.86 -9.47
N ARG A 193 -13.47 35.88 -8.86
CA ARG A 193 -14.60 36.71 -9.30
C ARG A 193 -14.33 38.18 -8.99
N ARG A 194 -13.88 38.50 -7.79
CA ARG A 194 -13.44 39.85 -7.37
C ARG A 194 -12.31 40.36 -8.22
N ALA A 195 -11.31 39.52 -8.49
CA ALA A 195 -10.23 39.86 -9.42
C ALA A 195 -10.75 40.11 -10.83
N ALA A 196 -11.65 39.28 -11.35
CA ALA A 196 -12.21 39.46 -12.68
C ALA A 196 -13.03 40.76 -12.82
N HIS A 197 -13.88 41.09 -11.84
CA HIS A 197 -14.61 42.36 -11.82
C HIS A 197 -13.68 43.57 -11.61
N CYS A 198 -12.72 43.46 -10.71
CA CYS A 198 -11.69 44.48 -10.52
C CYS A 198 -10.90 44.71 -11.81
N ALA A 199 -10.55 43.65 -12.56
CA ALA A 199 -9.84 43.76 -13.83
C ALA A 199 -10.67 44.47 -14.92
N LEU A 200 -11.99 44.23 -14.97
CA LEU A 200 -12.89 44.90 -15.90
C LEU A 200 -12.97 46.41 -15.61
N GLU A 201 -13.08 46.80 -14.34
CA GLU A 201 -13.08 48.22 -13.95
C GLU A 201 -11.72 48.89 -14.17
N LEU A 202 -10.61 48.18 -13.88
CA LEU A 202 -9.26 48.68 -14.14
C LEU A 202 -9.01 48.89 -15.64
N ARG A 203 -9.46 47.97 -16.50
CA ARG A 203 -9.38 48.13 -17.96
C ARG A 203 -10.11 49.39 -18.42
N ALA A 204 -11.34 49.61 -17.95
CA ALA A 204 -12.11 50.81 -18.27
C ALA A 204 -11.41 52.09 -17.79
N ALA A 205 -10.77 52.07 -16.62
CA ALA A 205 -9.96 53.20 -16.14
C ALA A 205 -8.74 53.48 -17.03
N GLY A 206 -8.08 52.43 -17.53
CA GLY A 206 -6.99 52.55 -18.51
C GLY A 206 -7.43 53.15 -19.84
N ASP A 207 -8.58 52.68 -20.37
CA ASP A 207 -9.17 53.20 -21.61
C ASP A 207 -9.50 54.70 -21.48
N ASN A 208 -10.09 55.11 -20.35
CA ASN A 208 -10.41 56.51 -20.05
C ASN A 208 -9.16 57.40 -19.93
N ALA A 209 -8.04 56.85 -19.46
CA ALA A 209 -6.76 57.55 -19.35
C ALA A 209 -5.92 57.48 -20.65
N ALA A 210 -6.44 56.88 -21.72
CA ALA A 210 -5.71 56.59 -22.96
C ALA A 210 -4.41 55.79 -22.73
N LEU A 211 -4.40 54.91 -21.72
CA LEU A 211 -3.30 54.01 -21.39
C LEU A 211 -3.81 52.57 -21.36
N PRO A 212 -3.72 51.84 -22.49
CA PRO A 212 -4.23 50.48 -22.55
C PRO A 212 -3.51 49.53 -21.59
N LEU A 213 -4.28 48.62 -21.00
CA LEU A 213 -3.79 47.69 -19.99
C LEU A 213 -3.84 46.25 -20.51
N GLY A 214 -2.85 45.45 -20.15
CA GLY A 214 -2.94 43.99 -20.18
C GLY A 214 -3.09 43.48 -18.76
N VAL A 215 -4.08 42.61 -18.52
CA VAL A 215 -4.34 42.08 -17.17
C VAL A 215 -4.20 40.56 -17.18
N GLY A 216 -3.55 40.03 -16.16
CA GLY A 216 -3.43 38.59 -15.92
C GLY A 216 -3.98 38.23 -14.55
N ILE A 217 -4.74 37.15 -14.47
CA ILE A 217 -5.33 36.64 -13.24
C ILE A 217 -4.97 35.17 -13.06
N ASP A 218 -4.45 34.83 -11.89
CA ASP A 218 -4.21 33.46 -11.47
C ASP A 218 -4.74 33.22 -10.06
N THR A 219 -5.04 31.97 -9.73
CA THR A 219 -5.54 31.56 -8.41
C THR A 219 -4.88 30.27 -7.96
N GLY A 220 -4.40 30.26 -6.72
CA GLY A 220 -3.69 29.12 -6.17
C GLY A 220 -3.38 29.29 -4.68
N PRO A 221 -2.82 28.25 -4.04
CA PRO A 221 -2.45 28.31 -2.63
C PRO A 221 -1.25 29.24 -2.41
N ALA A 222 -1.28 30.03 -1.34
CA ALA A 222 -0.16 30.86 -0.87
C ALA A 222 -0.08 30.86 0.68
N PRO A 223 1.13 31.05 1.25
CA PRO A 223 1.31 31.15 2.70
C PRO A 223 0.49 32.28 3.31
N SER A 224 -0.09 32.09 4.49
CA SER A 224 -0.76 33.13 5.28
C SER A 224 0.01 33.44 6.57
N GLY A 225 0.33 34.71 6.80
CA GLY A 225 0.96 35.21 8.04
C GLY A 225 1.94 36.37 7.80
N GLU A 226 2.05 37.28 8.76
CA GLU A 226 3.14 38.27 8.81
C GLU A 226 4.45 37.53 9.07
N ALA A 227 5.32 37.46 8.06
CA ALA A 227 6.69 37.07 8.29
C ALA A 227 7.32 38.13 9.21
N GLN A 228 7.56 37.77 10.47
CA GLN A 228 8.08 38.65 11.53
C GLN A 228 9.43 39.32 11.20
N ASP A 229 10.08 38.97 10.08
CA ASP A 229 11.32 39.58 9.59
C ASP A 229 11.29 39.93 8.08
N ALA A 230 10.13 39.96 7.41
CA ALA A 230 10.07 40.34 6.00
C ALA A 230 9.83 41.84 5.84
N THR A 231 10.68 42.49 5.05
CA THR A 231 10.36 43.79 4.45
C THR A 231 8.97 43.74 3.78
N PRO A 232 8.23 44.87 3.68
CA PRO A 232 6.87 44.94 3.11
C PRO A 232 6.70 44.47 1.64
N TRP A 233 7.73 43.85 1.05
CA TRP A 233 7.88 43.56 -0.37
C TRP A 233 8.44 42.15 -0.67
N GLN A 234 8.36 41.19 0.25
CA GLN A 234 8.70 39.78 -0.03
C GLN A 234 7.47 38.88 -0.04
N THR A 235 6.82 38.74 -1.20
CA THR A 235 6.61 37.40 -1.80
C THR A 235 6.26 37.53 -3.28
N PRO A 236 7.15 37.18 -4.23
CA PRO A 236 6.71 36.78 -5.56
C PRO A 236 6.18 35.34 -5.46
N GLY A 237 4.91 35.20 -5.05
CA GLY A 237 4.24 33.90 -5.01
C GLY A 237 4.16 33.28 -6.41
N ALA A 238 4.05 31.95 -6.51
CA ALA A 238 3.85 31.27 -7.80
C ALA A 238 2.60 31.83 -8.54
N VAL A 239 1.55 32.13 -7.78
CA VAL A 239 0.30 32.73 -8.27
C VAL A 239 0.53 34.14 -8.84
N GLU A 240 1.24 35.02 -8.13
CA GLU A 240 1.54 36.38 -8.63
C GLU A 240 2.44 36.32 -9.87
N ARG A 241 3.47 35.45 -9.88
CA ARG A 241 4.35 35.30 -11.06
C ARG A 241 3.58 34.82 -12.29
N GLN A 242 2.65 33.90 -12.10
CA GLN A 242 1.81 33.41 -13.19
C GLN A 242 0.83 34.50 -13.66
N ALA A 243 0.20 35.24 -12.74
CA ALA A 243 -0.63 36.40 -13.09
C ALA A 243 0.17 37.46 -13.87
N ALA A 244 1.40 37.77 -13.46
CA ALA A 244 2.29 38.69 -14.16
C ALA A 244 2.72 38.16 -15.54
N ALA A 245 3.00 36.85 -15.66
CA ALA A 245 3.32 36.21 -16.94
C ALA A 245 2.13 36.25 -17.91
N LEU A 246 0.91 36.09 -17.42
CA LEU A 246 -0.32 36.24 -18.20
C LEU A 246 -0.54 37.69 -18.61
N ALA A 247 -0.41 38.65 -17.69
CA ALA A 247 -0.50 40.08 -18.00
C ALA A 247 0.50 40.52 -19.07
N GLY A 248 1.68 39.89 -19.09
CA GLY A 248 2.71 40.14 -20.09
C GLY A 248 2.47 39.54 -21.47
N ARG A 249 1.56 38.57 -21.59
CA ARG A 249 1.13 37.95 -22.85
C ARG A 249 -0.19 38.52 -23.37
N ALA A 250 -0.92 39.24 -22.54
CA ALA A 250 -2.18 39.88 -22.88
C ALA A 250 -1.91 40.98 -23.92
N ASN A 251 -2.63 40.94 -25.05
CA ASN A 251 -2.64 42.05 -25.98
C ASN A 251 -3.36 43.27 -25.37
N THR A 252 -3.27 44.42 -26.03
CA THR A 252 -3.94 45.68 -25.65
C THR A 252 -5.42 45.47 -25.28
N GLY A 253 -5.76 45.64 -24.00
CA GLY A 253 -7.14 45.52 -23.48
C GLY A 253 -7.59 44.10 -23.13
N GLU A 254 -6.74 43.08 -23.29
CA GLU A 254 -7.06 41.70 -22.92
C GLU A 254 -6.91 41.44 -21.41
N ILE A 255 -7.80 40.61 -20.89
CA ILE A 255 -7.73 40.05 -19.53
C ILE A 255 -7.56 38.54 -19.67
N LEU A 256 -6.38 38.01 -19.33
CA LEU A 256 -6.06 36.59 -19.42
C LEU A 256 -6.17 35.90 -18.06
N LEU A 257 -6.91 34.81 -18.02
CA LEU A 257 -7.10 33.92 -16.89
C LEU A 257 -6.24 32.68 -17.06
N SER A 258 -5.65 32.20 -15.96
CA SER A 258 -5.14 30.84 -15.90
C SER A 258 -6.27 29.81 -15.97
N THR A 259 -5.93 28.55 -16.25
CA THR A 259 -6.90 27.44 -16.17
C THR A 259 -7.52 27.34 -14.77
N ALA A 260 -6.72 27.52 -13.72
CA ALA A 260 -7.19 27.47 -12.34
C ALA A 260 -8.19 28.59 -12.00
N ALA A 261 -7.91 29.83 -12.43
CA ALA A 261 -8.83 30.95 -12.25
C ALA A 261 -10.13 30.76 -13.07
N ARG A 262 -10.03 30.26 -14.31
CA ARG A 262 -11.19 29.99 -15.16
C ARG A 262 -12.08 28.88 -14.60
N ASP A 263 -11.49 27.79 -14.11
CA ASP A 263 -12.25 26.64 -13.61
C ASP A 263 -13.00 26.96 -12.31
N GLN A 264 -12.52 27.94 -11.54
CA GLN A 264 -13.25 28.47 -10.38
C GLN A 264 -14.40 29.42 -10.78
N LEU A 265 -14.27 30.15 -11.89
CA LEU A 265 -15.34 31.02 -12.42
C LEU A 265 -16.43 30.26 -13.20
N ARG A 266 -16.15 29.02 -13.63
CA ARG A 266 -17.10 28.12 -14.32
C ARG A 266 -17.91 28.82 -15.42
N ASP A 267 -19.24 28.81 -15.31
CA ASP A 267 -20.18 29.32 -16.33
C ASP A 267 -20.41 30.83 -16.23
N GLU A 268 -19.86 31.49 -15.21
CA GLU A 268 -19.99 32.94 -15.00
C GLU A 268 -19.05 33.73 -15.90
N ALA A 269 -17.94 33.11 -16.31
CA ALA A 269 -16.96 33.71 -17.21
C ALA A 269 -17.12 33.14 -18.62
N GLN A 270 -17.59 33.98 -19.54
CA GLN A 270 -17.52 33.68 -20.96
C GLN A 270 -16.07 33.89 -21.42
N THR A 271 -15.42 32.83 -21.89
CA THR A 271 -13.99 32.88 -22.25
C THR A 271 -13.73 32.36 -23.66
N SER A 272 -12.67 32.88 -24.29
CA SER A 272 -12.10 32.34 -25.53
C SER A 272 -10.64 31.90 -25.31
N ARG A 273 -10.08 31.10 -26.21
CA ARG A 273 -8.66 30.76 -26.19
C ARG A 273 -7.86 31.88 -26.89
N SER A 274 -6.95 32.52 -26.17
CA SER A 274 -6.02 33.51 -26.73
C SER A 274 -4.62 33.26 -26.18
N GLY A 275 -3.62 33.23 -27.06
CA GLY A 275 -2.21 33.13 -26.69
C GLY A 275 -1.81 31.93 -25.80
N GLY A 276 -2.59 30.85 -25.72
CA GLY A 276 -2.35 29.70 -24.84
C GLY A 276 -2.95 29.80 -23.43
N ALA A 277 -3.81 30.79 -23.16
CA ALA A 277 -4.56 31.01 -21.92
C ALA A 277 -6.06 31.26 -22.21
N HIS A 278 -6.86 31.56 -21.18
CA HIS A 278 -8.28 31.87 -21.31
C HIS A 278 -8.51 33.38 -21.29
N CYS A 279 -8.96 33.98 -22.38
CA CYS A 279 -9.29 35.42 -22.44
C CYS A 279 -10.72 35.63 -21.95
N LEU A 280 -10.90 36.54 -21.00
CA LEU A 280 -12.21 36.88 -20.43
C LEU A 280 -12.97 37.85 -21.35
N LEU A 281 -14.14 37.41 -21.83
CA LEU A 281 -15.02 38.19 -22.71
C LEU A 281 -16.12 38.92 -21.94
N ASN A 282 -16.77 38.21 -21.01
CA ASN A 282 -17.88 38.76 -20.22
C ASN A 282 -17.99 38.04 -18.86
N LEU A 283 -18.50 38.74 -17.85
CA LEU A 283 -18.75 38.22 -16.50
C LEU A 283 -20.17 38.61 -16.02
N ASN A 284 -20.90 37.67 -15.43
CA ASN A 284 -22.22 37.95 -14.83
C ASN A 284 -22.09 38.76 -13.51
N SER A 285 -23.15 39.45 -13.05
CA SER A 285 -23.10 40.50 -12.01
C SER A 285 -22.83 40.04 -10.56
N MET A 286 -22.07 40.87 -9.81
CA MET A 286 -21.63 40.72 -8.40
C MET A 286 -22.74 40.80 -7.34
N GLN A 287 -22.62 39.97 -6.29
CA GLN A 287 -23.34 40.05 -5.00
C GLN A 287 -22.41 39.47 -3.88
N SER A 288 -22.33 40.07 -2.66
CA SER A 288 -21.14 40.00 -1.75
C SER A 288 -21.35 39.71 -0.24
N GLY A 289 -20.59 38.73 0.32
CA GLY A 289 -19.89 38.72 1.64
C GLY A 289 -20.55 38.20 2.96
N VAL A 290 -20.00 37.14 3.60
CA VAL A 290 -20.48 36.50 4.88
C VAL A 290 -19.68 36.89 6.15
N PRO A 291 -20.32 37.06 7.33
CA PRO A 291 -19.70 36.94 8.67
C PRO A 291 -20.18 35.73 9.52
N ALA A 292 -19.54 35.45 10.67
CA ALA A 292 -19.50 34.15 11.38
C ALA A 292 -20.27 34.02 12.74
N ARG A 293 -20.82 32.79 12.98
CA ARG A 293 -21.33 32.05 14.19
C ARG A 293 -22.60 32.56 14.94
N PRO A 294 -23.53 31.70 15.47
CA PRO A 294 -23.27 30.45 16.25
C PRO A 294 -24.25 29.22 16.15
N GLN A 295 -23.84 28.12 16.83
CA GLN A 295 -24.51 26.98 17.54
C GLN A 295 -25.65 26.11 16.95
N ARG A 296 -25.56 24.78 17.18
CA ARG A 296 -26.29 23.70 16.47
C ARG A 296 -27.12 22.79 17.41
N ASP A 297 -28.25 22.31 16.88
CA ASP A 297 -28.89 21.00 17.17
C ASP A 297 -28.97 20.19 15.86
N ALA A 298 -28.93 18.85 15.93
CA ALA A 298 -28.82 17.96 14.76
C ALA A 298 -30.10 17.94 13.88
N ALA A 299 -29.96 18.17 12.57
CA ALA A 299 -31.06 18.10 11.60
C ALA A 299 -31.55 16.64 11.39
N GLY A 300 -32.87 16.48 11.25
CA GLY A 300 -33.52 15.17 11.02
C GLY A 300 -33.26 14.58 9.62
N PHE A 301 -33.34 13.26 9.47
CA PHE A 301 -33.21 12.53 8.18
C PHE A 301 -34.40 12.86 7.23
N VAL A 302 -34.12 13.12 5.94
CA VAL A 302 -35.12 13.55 4.93
C VAL A 302 -34.93 12.81 3.62
N GLY A 303 -36.05 12.40 3.01
CA GLY A 303 -36.11 11.65 1.76
C GLY A 303 -35.58 10.21 1.90
N ARG A 304 -35.33 9.56 0.76
CA ARG A 304 -34.76 8.20 0.63
C ARG A 304 -35.71 7.06 1.01
N GLU A 305 -37.02 7.27 0.91
CA GLU A 305 -38.02 6.26 1.28
C GLU A 305 -37.91 4.99 0.41
N ALA A 306 -37.59 5.15 -0.88
CA ALA A 306 -37.43 4.03 -1.81
C ALA A 306 -36.18 3.20 -1.51
N GLU A 307 -35.04 3.86 -1.30
CA GLU A 307 -33.78 3.21 -0.93
C GLU A 307 -33.90 2.54 0.44
N MET A 308 -34.64 3.16 1.37
CA MET A 308 -34.91 2.61 2.67
C MET A 308 -35.79 1.35 2.59
N ALA A 309 -36.85 1.39 1.78
CA ALA A 309 -37.70 0.23 1.52
C ALA A 309 -36.90 -0.94 0.92
N PHE A 310 -35.94 -0.67 0.02
CA PHE A 310 -35.07 -1.70 -0.55
C PHE A 310 -34.19 -2.36 0.51
N LEU A 311 -33.52 -1.56 1.36
CA LEU A 311 -32.68 -2.07 2.45
C LEU A 311 -33.49 -2.93 3.43
N ASN A 312 -34.70 -2.49 3.79
CA ASN A 312 -35.62 -3.24 4.64
C ASN A 312 -36.07 -4.57 3.99
N ALA A 313 -36.34 -4.57 2.67
CA ALA A 313 -36.69 -5.79 1.95
C ALA A 313 -35.52 -6.79 1.90
N SER A 314 -34.29 -6.31 1.69
CA SER A 314 -33.07 -7.13 1.73
C SER A 314 -32.81 -7.70 3.12
N HIS A 315 -32.99 -6.90 4.17
CA HIS A 315 -32.92 -7.37 5.56
C HIS A 315 -33.92 -8.49 5.83
N ALA A 316 -35.17 -8.31 5.42
CA ALA A 316 -36.20 -9.33 5.60
C ALA A 316 -35.86 -10.66 4.89
N ARG A 317 -35.19 -10.62 3.73
CA ARG A 317 -34.68 -11.83 3.05
C ARG A 317 -33.54 -12.49 3.84
N ALA A 318 -32.56 -11.70 4.30
CA ALA A 318 -31.47 -12.19 5.14
C ALA A 318 -31.97 -12.85 6.43
N LEU A 319 -32.97 -12.27 7.11
CA LEU A 319 -33.58 -12.86 8.31
C LEU A 319 -34.15 -14.27 8.07
N ARG A 320 -34.63 -14.55 6.86
CA ARG A 320 -35.19 -15.84 6.43
C ARG A 320 -34.12 -16.83 5.93
N GLY A 321 -32.84 -16.51 6.06
CA GLY A 321 -31.75 -17.38 5.61
C GLY A 321 -31.50 -17.31 4.10
N SER A 322 -31.79 -16.17 3.47
CA SER A 322 -31.35 -15.90 2.10
C SER A 322 -30.34 -14.78 2.19
N GLY A 323 -29.04 -15.11 2.16
CA GLY A 323 -27.96 -14.13 2.32
C GLY A 323 -28.05 -13.02 1.27
N GLN A 324 -27.75 -11.78 1.65
CA GLN A 324 -27.91 -10.61 0.77
C GLN A 324 -26.69 -9.71 0.81
N ALA A 325 -26.37 -9.11 -0.33
CA ALA A 325 -25.35 -8.06 -0.43
C ALA A 325 -25.89 -6.84 -1.17
N VAL A 326 -25.79 -5.68 -0.53
CA VAL A 326 -26.24 -4.40 -1.07
C VAL A 326 -25.10 -3.39 -1.08
N VAL A 327 -24.88 -2.73 -2.21
CA VAL A 327 -23.91 -1.64 -2.34
C VAL A 327 -24.63 -0.31 -2.47
N LEU A 328 -24.33 0.61 -1.56
CA LEU A 328 -24.72 2.01 -1.64
C LEU A 328 -23.62 2.79 -2.37
N SER A 329 -23.92 3.27 -3.57
CA SER A 329 -22.96 3.97 -4.43
C SER A 329 -23.35 5.43 -4.61
N GLY A 330 -22.38 6.33 -4.55
CA GLY A 330 -22.62 7.74 -4.83
C GLY A 330 -21.44 8.64 -4.43
N PRO A 331 -21.45 9.91 -4.87
CA PRO A 331 -20.36 10.85 -4.58
C PRO A 331 -20.20 11.14 -3.07
N ALA A 332 -19.10 11.78 -2.69
CA ALA A 332 -18.88 12.21 -1.31
C ALA A 332 -19.99 13.19 -0.85
N GLY A 333 -20.43 13.09 0.40
CA GLY A 333 -21.47 13.96 0.97
C GLY A 333 -22.92 13.64 0.55
N ILE A 334 -23.15 12.69 -0.37
CA ILE A 334 -24.50 12.36 -0.89
C ILE A 334 -25.46 11.72 0.13
N GLY A 335 -24.94 11.31 1.31
CA GLY A 335 -25.73 10.71 2.38
C GLY A 335 -25.65 9.19 2.53
N LYS A 336 -24.69 8.50 1.89
CA LYS A 336 -24.50 7.02 2.01
C LYS A 336 -24.46 6.54 3.46
N SER A 337 -23.50 7.02 4.24
CA SER A 337 -23.33 6.67 5.66
C SER A 337 -24.51 7.09 6.52
N ARG A 338 -25.18 8.19 6.16
CA ARG A 338 -26.38 8.65 6.89
C ARG A 338 -27.58 7.73 6.65
N LEU A 339 -27.82 7.30 5.40
CA LEU A 339 -28.84 6.30 5.07
C LEU A 339 -28.56 4.98 5.78
N LEU A 340 -27.30 4.54 5.80
CA LEU A 340 -26.89 3.32 6.52
C LEU A 340 -27.10 3.46 8.03
N ALA A 341 -26.72 4.59 8.62
CA ALA A 341 -26.95 4.83 10.04
C ALA A 341 -28.46 4.86 10.38
N GLU A 342 -29.28 5.50 9.56
CA GLU A 342 -30.75 5.50 9.74
C GLU A 342 -31.33 4.09 9.62
N PHE A 343 -30.88 3.32 8.63
CA PHE A 343 -31.26 1.92 8.50
C PHE A 343 -30.90 1.10 9.74
N LEU A 344 -29.68 1.25 10.25
CA LEU A 344 -29.22 0.56 11.45
C LEU A 344 -30.05 0.94 12.69
N LEU A 345 -30.46 2.21 12.81
CA LEU A 345 -31.36 2.67 13.87
C LEU A 345 -32.75 2.01 13.75
N GLN A 346 -33.32 1.93 12.54
CA GLN A 346 -34.60 1.24 12.32
C GLN A 346 -34.53 -0.26 12.61
N VAL A 347 -33.38 -0.88 12.34
CA VAL A 347 -33.13 -2.30 12.60
C VAL A 347 -32.80 -2.55 14.08
N GLY A 348 -32.36 -1.55 14.84
CA GLY A 348 -31.89 -1.71 16.23
C GLY A 348 -32.90 -2.34 17.19
N ASP A 349 -34.20 -2.26 16.90
CA ASP A 349 -35.26 -2.91 17.68
C ASP A 349 -35.56 -4.38 17.24
N ALA A 350 -34.90 -4.87 16.19
CA ALA A 350 -35.10 -6.21 15.64
C ALA A 350 -34.10 -7.25 16.22
N PRO A 351 -34.47 -8.54 16.29
CA PRO A 351 -33.55 -9.59 16.74
C PRO A 351 -32.41 -9.79 15.74
N GLY A 352 -31.18 -9.51 16.17
CA GLY A 352 -29.97 -9.73 15.37
C GLY A 352 -28.75 -8.98 15.91
N TRP A 353 -27.64 -9.11 15.20
CA TRP A 353 -26.39 -8.43 15.52
C TRP A 353 -25.98 -7.53 14.37
N SER A 354 -25.80 -6.24 14.64
CA SER A 354 -25.23 -5.30 13.69
C SER A 354 -23.75 -5.07 14.00
N LEU A 355 -22.90 -5.22 12.99
CA LEU A 355 -21.49 -4.89 13.05
C LEU A 355 -21.17 -3.87 11.95
N THR A 356 -20.62 -2.72 12.34
CA THR A 356 -20.15 -1.70 11.40
C THR A 356 -18.63 -1.68 11.41
N LEU A 357 -18.05 -1.85 10.23
CA LEU A 357 -16.62 -1.76 9.96
C LEU A 357 -16.38 -0.62 8.96
N GLN A 358 -15.22 0.02 9.05
CA GLN A 358 -14.89 1.14 8.18
C GLN A 358 -13.52 0.94 7.53
N CYS A 359 -13.46 1.07 6.21
CA CYS A 359 -12.22 1.12 5.45
C CYS A 359 -11.66 2.56 5.51
N LEU A 360 -10.42 2.70 5.99
CA LEU A 360 -9.79 3.99 6.22
C LEU A 360 -8.68 4.26 5.19
N PRO A 361 -8.54 5.48 4.66
CA PRO A 361 -7.47 5.81 3.71
C PRO A 361 -6.08 5.44 4.21
N ALA A 362 -5.82 5.67 5.51
CA ALA A 362 -4.54 5.36 6.16
C ALA A 362 -4.21 3.86 6.19
N ARG A 363 -5.23 2.98 6.11
CA ARG A 363 -5.09 1.52 6.15
C ARG A 363 -5.28 0.85 4.79
N ARG A 364 -5.41 1.63 3.70
CA ARG A 364 -5.61 1.09 2.33
C ARG A 364 -4.55 0.06 1.93
N ASN A 365 -3.34 0.20 2.44
CA ASN A 365 -2.26 -0.74 2.15
C ASN A 365 -1.91 -1.63 3.35
N THR A 366 -2.65 -1.60 4.46
CA THR A 366 -2.42 -2.48 5.60
C THR A 366 -3.05 -3.85 5.33
N PRO A 367 -2.27 -4.92 5.12
CA PRO A 367 -2.83 -6.19 4.66
C PRO A 367 -3.83 -6.78 5.64
N GLY A 368 -5.06 -7.02 5.20
CA GLY A 368 -6.13 -7.64 5.99
C GLY A 368 -6.70 -6.75 7.09
N ALA A 369 -6.61 -5.41 6.99
CA ALA A 369 -7.03 -4.51 8.06
C ALA A 369 -8.51 -4.68 8.44
N LEU A 370 -9.41 -4.65 7.44
CA LEU A 370 -10.84 -4.86 7.64
C LEU A 370 -11.13 -6.26 8.22
N ILE A 371 -10.42 -7.28 7.72
CA ILE A 371 -10.59 -8.66 8.17
C ILE A 371 -10.10 -8.84 9.61
N GLY A 372 -9.05 -8.13 10.01
CA GLY A 372 -8.59 -8.12 11.39
C GLY A 372 -9.63 -7.54 12.34
N ASP A 373 -10.29 -6.45 11.95
CA ASP A 373 -11.42 -5.86 12.71
C ASP A 373 -12.61 -6.83 12.79
N LEU A 374 -12.93 -7.49 11.68
CA LEU A 374 -13.99 -8.51 11.63
C LEU A 374 -13.66 -9.72 12.54
N CYS A 375 -12.42 -10.22 12.49
CA CYS A 375 -11.94 -11.30 13.35
C CYS A 375 -11.99 -10.93 14.83
N ARG A 376 -11.61 -9.70 15.21
CA ARG A 376 -11.76 -9.19 16.59
C ARG A 376 -13.22 -9.30 17.04
N ALA A 377 -14.14 -8.76 16.25
CA ALA A 377 -15.55 -8.71 16.60
C ALA A 377 -16.21 -10.09 16.67
N LEU A 378 -15.94 -10.96 15.68
CA LEU A 378 -16.49 -12.31 15.63
C LEU A 378 -15.95 -13.20 16.75
N PHE A 379 -14.64 -13.16 17.00
CA PHE A 379 -14.02 -14.02 17.99
C PHE A 379 -14.46 -13.70 19.43
N ALA A 380 -14.70 -12.42 19.73
CA ALA A 380 -15.18 -11.99 21.05
C ALA A 380 -16.51 -12.64 21.48
N VAL A 381 -17.29 -13.14 20.52
CA VAL A 381 -18.60 -13.78 20.74
C VAL A 381 -18.67 -15.20 20.16
N ALA A 382 -17.52 -15.77 19.79
CA ALA A 382 -17.46 -17.11 19.20
C ALA A 382 -17.66 -18.20 20.28
N PRO A 383 -18.26 -19.35 19.93
CA PRO A 383 -18.40 -20.46 20.86
C PRO A 383 -17.04 -21.10 21.21
N ASP A 384 -16.98 -21.77 22.36
CA ASP A 384 -15.83 -22.58 22.75
C ASP A 384 -15.54 -23.66 21.70
N GLY A 385 -14.26 -23.89 21.40
CA GLY A 385 -13.84 -24.88 20.40
C GLY A 385 -13.95 -24.41 18.94
N ILE A 386 -14.22 -23.11 18.68
CA ILE A 386 -14.19 -22.56 17.32
C ILE A 386 -12.83 -22.74 16.65
N LEU A 387 -11.74 -22.71 17.43
CA LEU A 387 -10.38 -23.03 17.01
C LEU A 387 -10.14 -24.53 17.19
N ARG A 388 -9.73 -25.23 16.13
CA ARG A 388 -9.55 -26.70 16.13
C ARG A 388 -8.15 -27.13 16.58
N ASP A 389 -7.15 -26.31 16.31
CA ASP A 389 -5.73 -26.63 16.52
C ASP A 389 -4.89 -25.36 16.76
N GLU A 390 -3.58 -25.54 16.96
CA GLU A 390 -2.64 -24.42 17.15
C GLU A 390 -2.48 -23.58 15.87
N ILE A 391 -2.75 -24.15 14.68
CA ILE A 391 -2.69 -23.41 13.41
C ILE A 391 -3.83 -22.40 13.34
N ASP A 392 -5.06 -22.79 13.70
CA ASP A 392 -6.20 -21.88 13.81
C ASP A 392 -5.91 -20.75 14.81
N ALA A 393 -5.30 -21.07 15.96
CA ALA A 393 -4.92 -20.07 16.95
C ALA A 393 -3.86 -19.10 16.41
N ALA A 394 -2.84 -19.60 15.70
CA ALA A 394 -1.81 -18.78 15.06
C ALA A 394 -2.39 -17.92 13.92
N LEU A 395 -3.27 -18.47 13.08
CA LEU A 395 -3.96 -17.73 12.02
C LEU A 395 -4.82 -16.61 12.58
N LEU A 396 -5.56 -16.87 13.67
CA LEU A 396 -6.35 -15.83 14.32
C LEU A 396 -5.46 -14.69 14.82
N ARG A 397 -4.35 -14.99 15.52
CA ARG A 397 -3.41 -13.97 16.00
C ARG A 397 -2.79 -13.17 14.85
N ASP A 398 -2.46 -13.83 13.74
CA ASP A 398 -1.92 -13.16 12.54
C ASP A 398 -2.96 -12.28 11.83
N LEU A 399 -4.17 -12.78 11.58
CA LEU A 399 -5.24 -12.03 10.91
C LEU A 399 -5.72 -10.85 11.77
N ARG A 400 -5.83 -11.06 13.08
CA ARG A 400 -6.36 -10.08 14.03
C ARG A 400 -5.31 -9.02 14.37
N ASP A 401 -4.14 -9.45 14.80
CA ASP A 401 -3.16 -8.58 15.47
C ASP A 401 -1.83 -8.48 14.71
N HIS A 402 -1.68 -9.17 13.57
CA HIS A 402 -0.42 -9.29 12.83
C HIS A 402 0.74 -9.78 13.71
N ASP A 403 0.44 -10.68 14.65
CA ASP A 403 1.38 -11.16 15.66
C ASP A 403 2.57 -11.89 15.03
N PRO A 404 3.81 -11.38 15.16
CA PRO A 404 5.01 -12.03 14.61
C PRO A 404 5.26 -13.43 15.17
N SER A 405 4.76 -13.74 16.38
CA SER A 405 4.94 -15.05 17.01
C SER A 405 4.19 -16.17 16.29
N ALA A 406 3.10 -15.84 15.57
CA ALA A 406 2.33 -16.79 14.78
C ALA A 406 3.17 -17.41 13.65
N GLU A 407 4.17 -16.68 13.14
CA GLU A 407 5.00 -17.10 12.02
C GLU A 407 5.79 -18.40 12.31
N ALA A 408 6.11 -18.68 13.58
CA ALA A 408 6.80 -19.91 13.96
C ALA A 408 6.00 -21.17 13.61
N VAL A 409 4.67 -21.08 13.70
CA VAL A 409 3.72 -22.15 13.35
C VAL A 409 3.36 -22.05 11.87
N LEU A 410 3.02 -20.86 11.38
CA LEU A 410 2.47 -20.66 10.04
C LEU A 410 3.47 -20.88 8.90
N LYS A 411 4.79 -20.77 9.15
CA LYS A 411 5.83 -21.08 8.15
C LYS A 411 5.84 -22.54 7.68
N THR A 412 5.12 -23.43 8.37
CA THR A 412 4.93 -24.83 7.98
C THR A 412 3.88 -25.01 6.90
N LEU A 413 3.05 -23.99 6.67
CA LEU A 413 2.03 -23.96 5.61
C LEU A 413 2.60 -23.30 4.35
N SER A 414 2.15 -23.77 3.19
CA SER A 414 2.28 -23.00 1.96
C SER A 414 1.40 -21.73 2.01
N ASP A 415 1.71 -20.74 1.17
CA ASP A 415 0.92 -19.51 1.09
C ASP A 415 -0.55 -19.76 0.79
N HIS A 416 -0.81 -20.69 -0.12
CA HIS A 416 -2.17 -21.06 -0.50
C HIS A 416 -2.91 -21.62 0.72
N GLN A 417 -2.31 -22.56 1.46
CA GLN A 417 -2.93 -23.13 2.66
C GLN A 417 -3.15 -22.09 3.75
N ARG A 418 -2.19 -21.18 3.98
CA ARG A 418 -2.35 -20.10 4.96
C ARG A 418 -3.58 -19.25 4.64
N ARG A 419 -3.76 -18.87 3.36
CA ARG A 419 -4.95 -18.14 2.90
C ARG A 419 -6.23 -18.98 3.02
N GLN A 420 -6.22 -20.21 2.55
CA GLN A 420 -7.38 -21.10 2.53
C GLN A 420 -7.86 -21.42 3.96
N ARG A 421 -6.94 -21.82 4.86
CA ARG A 421 -7.27 -22.06 6.28
C ARG A 421 -7.69 -20.78 6.98
N GLY A 422 -7.04 -19.65 6.71
CA GLY A 422 -7.43 -18.34 7.25
C GLY A 422 -8.86 -17.96 6.87
N PHE A 423 -9.20 -18.12 5.59
CA PHE A 423 -10.56 -17.93 5.10
C PHE A 423 -11.55 -18.93 5.70
N ALA A 424 -11.20 -20.22 5.78
CA ALA A 424 -12.06 -21.24 6.38
C ALA A 424 -12.32 -20.98 7.88
N LEU A 425 -11.33 -20.47 8.61
CA LEU A 425 -11.48 -20.01 9.99
C LEU A 425 -12.45 -18.82 10.07
N LEU A 426 -12.26 -17.80 9.24
CA LEU A 426 -13.16 -16.65 9.17
C LEU A 426 -14.59 -17.07 8.84
N ASN A 427 -14.77 -17.90 7.82
CA ASN A 427 -16.07 -18.37 7.38
C ASN A 427 -16.78 -19.20 8.46
N ARG A 428 -16.03 -20.04 9.18
CA ARG A 428 -16.56 -20.81 10.32
C ARG A 428 -17.00 -19.89 11.47
N MET A 429 -16.24 -18.86 11.81
CA MET A 429 -16.65 -17.86 12.81
C MET A 429 -17.91 -17.12 12.36
N LEU A 430 -17.98 -16.72 11.09
CA LEU A 430 -19.13 -16.05 10.48
C LEU A 430 -20.37 -16.94 10.46
N ALA A 431 -20.23 -18.21 10.07
CA ALA A 431 -21.30 -19.20 10.02
C ALA A 431 -21.85 -19.49 11.41
N ALA A 432 -20.97 -19.78 12.39
CA ALA A 432 -21.37 -19.97 13.79
C ALA A 432 -22.14 -18.75 14.32
N ARG A 433 -21.74 -17.54 13.90
CA ARG A 433 -22.47 -16.32 14.28
C ARG A 433 -23.86 -16.25 13.64
N CYS A 434 -23.97 -16.50 12.33
CA CYS A 434 -25.23 -16.46 11.59
C CYS A 434 -26.23 -17.53 12.05
N GLU A 435 -25.74 -18.70 12.49
CA GLU A 435 -26.54 -19.77 13.09
C GLU A 435 -27.14 -19.31 14.43
N ALA A 436 -26.32 -18.68 15.28
CA ALA A 436 -26.78 -18.18 16.58
C ALA A 436 -27.84 -17.05 16.43
N GLN A 437 -27.61 -16.09 15.53
CA GLN A 437 -28.56 -15.01 15.23
C GLN A 437 -28.22 -14.33 13.89
N PRO A 438 -29.18 -13.66 13.24
CA PRO A 438 -28.91 -12.92 12.01
C PRO A 438 -27.83 -11.86 12.20
N LEU A 439 -26.98 -11.67 11.20
CA LEU A 439 -25.92 -10.67 11.18
C LEU A 439 -26.17 -9.64 10.07
N LEU A 440 -26.13 -8.36 10.43
CA LEU A 440 -26.03 -7.25 9.51
C LEU A 440 -24.60 -6.70 9.58
N LEU A 441 -23.82 -6.94 8.52
CA LEU A 441 -22.45 -6.46 8.38
C LEU A 441 -22.44 -5.21 7.50
N ALA A 442 -22.25 -4.04 8.12
CA ALA A 442 -22.04 -2.78 7.44
C ALA A 442 -20.53 -2.56 7.19
N VAL A 443 -20.14 -2.35 5.93
CA VAL A 443 -18.75 -2.06 5.53
C VAL A 443 -18.71 -0.69 4.85
N GLU A 444 -18.20 0.31 5.55
CA GLU A 444 -18.14 1.67 5.04
C GLU A 444 -16.87 1.95 4.22
N ASP A 445 -17.03 2.75 3.17
CA ASP A 445 -15.97 3.32 2.35
C ASP A 445 -15.05 2.27 1.67
N THR A 446 -15.65 1.23 1.08
CA THR A 446 -14.92 0.10 0.47
C THR A 446 -13.94 0.50 -0.65
N HIS A 447 -14.02 1.70 -1.20
CA HIS A 447 -12.98 2.26 -2.10
C HIS A 447 -11.58 2.37 -1.44
N TRP A 448 -11.52 2.35 -0.10
CA TRP A 448 -10.27 2.33 0.68
C TRP A 448 -9.87 0.95 1.19
N ILE A 449 -10.57 -0.11 0.78
CA ILE A 449 -10.25 -1.47 1.22
C ILE A 449 -8.86 -1.90 0.73
N ASP A 450 -8.14 -2.64 1.58
CA ASP A 450 -6.88 -3.27 1.17
C ASP A 450 -7.13 -4.54 0.33
N ALA A 451 -6.15 -4.93 -0.48
CA ALA A 451 -6.32 -6.00 -1.46
C ALA A 451 -6.61 -7.37 -0.83
N THR A 452 -5.96 -7.67 0.30
CA THR A 452 -6.20 -8.90 1.06
C THR A 452 -7.62 -8.93 1.62
N SER A 453 -8.08 -7.82 2.22
CA SER A 453 -9.45 -7.70 2.72
C SER A 453 -10.49 -7.75 1.62
N GLN A 454 -10.23 -7.16 0.45
CA GLN A 454 -11.11 -7.23 -0.71
C GLN A 454 -11.28 -8.68 -1.16
N ALA A 455 -10.19 -9.43 -1.30
CA ALA A 455 -10.25 -10.83 -1.71
C ALA A 455 -11.05 -11.69 -0.70
N CYS A 456 -10.88 -11.45 0.60
CA CYS A 456 -11.68 -12.14 1.63
C CYS A 456 -13.15 -11.72 1.59
N LEU A 457 -13.46 -10.43 1.39
CA LEU A 457 -14.82 -9.93 1.27
C LEU A 457 -15.52 -10.54 0.05
N ASP A 458 -14.86 -10.56 -1.11
CA ASP A 458 -15.38 -11.19 -2.33
C ASP A 458 -15.70 -12.67 -2.11
N ALA A 459 -14.84 -13.40 -1.41
CA ALA A 459 -15.09 -14.79 -1.07
C ALA A 459 -16.26 -14.96 -0.08
N ILE A 460 -16.45 -14.05 0.88
CA ILE A 460 -17.65 -14.03 1.75
C ILE A 460 -18.90 -13.78 0.90
N LEU A 461 -18.85 -12.84 -0.05
CA LEU A 461 -19.97 -12.48 -0.92
C LEU A 461 -20.36 -13.65 -1.86
N GLN A 462 -19.38 -14.42 -2.33
CA GLN A 462 -19.62 -15.63 -3.12
C GLN A 462 -20.27 -16.76 -2.31
N ASP A 463 -19.99 -16.82 -1.00
CA ASP A 463 -20.52 -17.83 -0.08
C ASP A 463 -21.66 -17.29 0.81
N LEU A 464 -22.50 -16.40 0.27
CA LEU A 464 -23.65 -15.86 1.01
C LEU A 464 -24.75 -16.91 1.22
N GLY A 465 -25.04 -17.70 0.17
CA GLY A 465 -25.95 -18.85 0.21
C GLY A 465 -27.15 -18.71 1.15
N ASP A 466 -27.33 -19.72 2.01
CA ASP A 466 -28.43 -19.80 2.97
C ASP A 466 -28.11 -19.10 4.31
N LYS A 467 -27.07 -18.26 4.37
CA LYS A 467 -26.68 -17.58 5.61
C LYS A 467 -27.69 -16.51 5.99
N ARG A 468 -27.94 -16.37 7.28
CA ARG A 468 -28.70 -15.26 7.86
C ARG A 468 -27.84 -13.99 7.94
N LEU A 469 -27.32 -13.55 6.79
CA LEU A 469 -26.33 -12.49 6.66
C LEU A 469 -26.78 -11.43 5.65
N LEU A 470 -26.83 -10.17 6.08
CA LEU A 470 -26.94 -9.02 5.19
C LEU A 470 -25.62 -8.24 5.22
N VAL A 471 -24.96 -8.12 4.07
CA VAL A 471 -23.80 -7.24 3.90
C VAL A 471 -24.24 -5.95 3.22
N VAL A 472 -24.00 -4.80 3.86
CA VAL A 472 -24.27 -3.48 3.27
C VAL A 472 -22.95 -2.73 3.14
N MET A 473 -22.56 -2.41 1.91
CA MET A 473 -21.31 -1.73 1.60
C MET A 473 -21.55 -0.30 1.13
N THR A 474 -20.68 0.64 1.47
CA THR A 474 -20.69 1.99 0.88
C THR A 474 -19.46 2.23 0.01
N THR A 475 -19.65 2.72 -1.21
CA THR A 475 -18.55 2.97 -2.17
C THR A 475 -18.75 4.22 -3.01
N ARG A 476 -17.74 4.57 -3.81
CA ARG A 476 -17.81 5.59 -4.86
C ARG A 476 -18.18 4.96 -6.21
N PRO A 477 -18.81 5.70 -7.14
CA PRO A 477 -19.30 5.15 -8.42
C PRO A 477 -18.22 4.52 -9.31
N THR A 478 -16.96 4.93 -9.15
CA THR A 478 -15.82 4.45 -9.95
C THR A 478 -15.22 3.13 -9.44
N GLU A 479 -15.60 2.68 -8.25
CA GLU A 479 -14.97 1.56 -7.55
C GLU A 479 -16.05 0.61 -6.99
N MET A 480 -16.86 0.08 -7.91
CA MET A 480 -17.98 -0.80 -7.59
C MET A 480 -17.49 -2.24 -7.32
N PRO A 481 -17.88 -2.87 -6.20
CA PRO A 481 -17.68 -4.30 -5.99
C PRO A 481 -18.42 -5.10 -7.07
N THR A 482 -17.77 -6.12 -7.63
CA THR A 482 -18.29 -6.92 -8.75
C THR A 482 -19.35 -7.94 -8.34
N LEU A 483 -19.48 -8.26 -7.05
CA LEU A 483 -20.23 -9.42 -6.55
C LEU A 483 -21.48 -9.07 -5.72
N ALA A 484 -22.01 -7.85 -5.84
CA ALA A 484 -23.22 -7.45 -5.12
C ALA A 484 -24.50 -7.74 -5.91
N GLU A 485 -25.50 -8.35 -5.27
CA GLU A 485 -26.82 -8.63 -5.88
C GLU A 485 -27.62 -7.34 -6.15
N GLY A 486 -27.42 -6.29 -5.35
CA GLY A 486 -28.12 -5.02 -5.49
C GLY A 486 -27.19 -3.82 -5.37
N VAL A 487 -27.20 -2.95 -6.39
CA VAL A 487 -26.50 -1.66 -6.37
C VAL A 487 -27.53 -0.53 -6.31
N LEU A 488 -27.51 0.23 -5.23
CA LEU A 488 -28.30 1.45 -5.07
C LEU A 488 -27.42 2.66 -5.34
N HIS A 489 -27.60 3.28 -6.51
CA HIS A 489 -27.01 4.58 -6.79
C HIS A 489 -27.85 5.67 -6.14
N LEU A 490 -27.26 6.43 -5.21
CA LEU A 490 -27.95 7.52 -4.54
C LEU A 490 -27.92 8.77 -5.43
N PRO A 491 -29.07 9.21 -5.99
CA PRO A 491 -29.14 10.49 -6.69
C PRO A 491 -29.01 11.66 -5.70
N PRO A 492 -28.75 12.89 -6.16
CA PRO A 492 -29.00 14.08 -5.35
C PRO A 492 -30.45 14.14 -4.85
N LEU A 493 -30.67 14.78 -3.70
CA LEU A 493 -32.01 15.02 -3.19
C LEU A 493 -32.80 15.90 -4.15
N GLY A 494 -34.11 15.63 -4.27
CA GLY A 494 -35.02 16.52 -4.98
C GLY A 494 -35.15 17.87 -4.28
N THR A 495 -35.70 18.86 -4.98
CA THR A 495 -35.89 20.22 -4.46
C THR A 495 -36.69 20.24 -3.14
N ALA A 496 -37.77 19.46 -3.06
CA ALA A 496 -38.62 19.39 -1.87
C ALA A 496 -37.87 18.84 -0.64
N ASP A 497 -37.14 17.73 -0.81
CA ASP A 497 -36.33 17.13 0.26
C ASP A 497 -35.16 18.03 0.67
N SER A 498 -34.55 18.71 -0.31
CA SER A 498 -33.48 19.66 -0.07
C SER A 498 -33.95 20.85 0.76
N LEU A 499 -35.13 21.41 0.44
CA LEU A 499 -35.76 22.48 1.22
C LEU A 499 -36.13 22.00 2.63
N ALA A 500 -36.64 20.77 2.76
CA ALA A 500 -36.98 20.19 4.05
C ALA A 500 -35.73 19.96 4.93
N LEU A 501 -34.63 19.46 4.36
CA LEU A 501 -33.35 19.31 5.05
C LEU A 501 -32.77 20.66 5.49
N LEU A 502 -32.82 21.66 4.60
CA LEU A 502 -32.40 23.03 4.90
C LEU A 502 -33.20 23.60 6.08
N ARG A 503 -34.53 23.57 6.02
CA ARG A 503 -35.42 24.09 7.08
C ARG A 503 -35.23 23.39 8.41
N ARG A 504 -34.93 22.09 8.41
CA ARG A 504 -34.62 21.33 9.65
C ARG A 504 -33.25 21.66 10.22
N THR A 505 -32.31 22.12 9.41
CA THR A 505 -30.94 22.47 9.85
C THR A 505 -30.88 23.87 10.45
N VAL A 506 -31.68 24.81 9.92
CA VAL A 506 -31.65 26.25 10.24
C VAL A 506 -32.80 26.69 11.16
N GLY A 507 -33.84 25.85 11.27
CA GLY A 507 -35.13 26.25 11.84
C GLY A 507 -35.93 27.09 10.85
N ALA A 508 -37.24 26.90 10.78
CA ALA A 508 -38.11 27.51 9.77
C ALA A 508 -38.20 29.05 9.81
N ALA A 509 -37.66 29.69 10.85
CA ALA A 509 -37.83 31.12 11.11
C ALA A 509 -36.67 32.01 10.59
N VAL A 510 -35.57 31.43 10.09
CA VAL A 510 -34.32 32.16 9.80
C VAL A 510 -34.15 32.53 8.31
N LEU A 511 -34.89 31.90 7.39
CA LEU A 511 -34.73 32.09 5.93
C LEU A 511 -36.06 32.40 5.26
N ASP A 512 -36.09 33.39 4.36
CA ASP A 512 -37.23 33.64 3.47
C ASP A 512 -37.25 32.62 2.29
N GLU A 513 -38.37 32.55 1.56
CA GLU A 513 -38.52 31.56 0.47
C GLU A 513 -37.47 31.75 -0.64
N SER A 514 -37.16 33.01 -0.98
CA SER A 514 -36.15 33.33 -2.00
C SER A 514 -34.75 32.89 -1.60
N GLY A 515 -34.36 33.08 -0.33
CA GLY A 515 -33.07 32.61 0.19
C GLY A 515 -33.00 31.09 0.22
N ALA A 516 -34.07 30.41 0.63
CA ALA A 516 -34.11 28.95 0.68
C ALA A 516 -33.97 28.29 -0.70
N ASP A 517 -34.66 28.82 -1.71
CA ASP A 517 -34.57 28.31 -3.10
C ASP A 517 -33.17 28.52 -3.68
N HIS A 518 -32.53 29.65 -3.38
CA HIS A 518 -31.16 29.92 -3.83
C HIS A 518 -30.15 28.93 -3.23
N LEU A 519 -30.24 28.66 -1.92
CA LEU A 519 -29.38 27.68 -1.25
C LEU A 519 -29.56 26.26 -1.81
N VAL A 520 -30.81 25.85 -2.04
CA VAL A 520 -31.12 24.53 -2.60
C VAL A 520 -30.63 24.39 -4.03
N GLY A 521 -30.83 25.43 -4.86
CA GLY A 521 -30.32 25.48 -6.22
C GLY A 521 -28.79 25.35 -6.26
N ARG A 522 -28.09 26.08 -5.39
CA ARG A 522 -26.63 26.07 -5.30
C ARG A 522 -26.07 24.76 -4.77
N ALA A 523 -26.74 24.14 -3.81
CA ALA A 523 -26.32 22.86 -3.25
C ALA A 523 -26.47 21.68 -4.23
N GLY A 524 -27.26 21.86 -5.30
CA GLY A 524 -27.49 20.85 -6.34
C GLY A 524 -28.02 19.53 -5.77
N GLY A 525 -28.78 19.58 -4.68
CA GLY A 525 -29.31 18.40 -3.98
C GLY A 525 -28.29 17.57 -3.19
N ASN A 526 -27.06 18.05 -2.97
CA ASN A 526 -26.07 17.35 -2.13
C ASN A 526 -26.35 17.62 -0.63
N PRO A 527 -26.76 16.61 0.17
CA PRO A 527 -27.14 16.81 1.57
C PRO A 527 -26.07 17.46 2.43
N PHE A 528 -24.81 17.02 2.29
CA PHE A 528 -23.69 17.59 3.04
C PHE A 528 -23.48 19.06 2.68
N PHE A 529 -23.60 19.41 1.39
CA PHE A 529 -23.47 20.82 0.98
C PHE A 529 -24.65 21.67 1.47
N ILE A 530 -25.88 21.13 1.44
CA ILE A 530 -27.07 21.80 2.01
C ILE A 530 -26.86 22.10 3.48
N GLU A 531 -26.37 21.14 4.27
CA GLU A 531 -26.08 21.33 5.69
C GLU A 531 -25.00 22.41 5.91
N GLU A 532 -23.89 22.35 5.18
CA GLU A 532 -22.80 23.32 5.33
C GLU A 532 -23.22 24.74 4.90
N LEU A 533 -24.03 24.89 3.84
CA LEU A 533 -24.61 26.16 3.42
C LEU A 533 -25.64 26.69 4.44
N ALA A 534 -26.49 25.82 4.97
CA ALA A 534 -27.42 26.14 6.05
C ALA A 534 -26.70 26.70 7.28
N LEU A 535 -25.61 26.05 7.68
CA LEU A 535 -24.81 26.46 8.84
C LEU A 535 -24.12 27.81 8.60
N ALA A 536 -23.62 28.03 7.38
CA ALA A 536 -23.04 29.30 7.01
C ALA A 536 -24.10 30.43 6.95
N ALA A 537 -25.32 30.15 6.47
CA ALA A 537 -26.42 31.12 6.44
C ALA A 537 -26.93 31.55 7.83
N GLN A 538 -26.97 30.62 8.81
CA GLN A 538 -27.34 30.93 10.22
C GLN A 538 -26.41 31.95 10.88
N SER A 539 -25.22 32.14 10.32
CA SER A 539 -24.23 33.08 10.85
C SER A 539 -24.51 34.53 10.47
N GLY A 540 -25.64 34.83 9.81
CA GLY A 540 -26.10 36.19 9.52
C GLY A 540 -25.71 36.73 8.14
N GLY A 541 -25.26 35.87 7.22
CA GLY A 541 -25.04 36.23 5.81
C GLY A 541 -26.33 36.13 4.99
N ASN A 542 -26.48 36.98 3.97
CA ASN A 542 -27.54 36.89 2.98
C ASN A 542 -27.35 35.62 2.11
N PRO A 543 -28.28 34.65 2.17
CA PRO A 543 -28.19 33.38 1.47
C PRO A 543 -28.01 33.50 -0.05
N ALA A 544 -28.48 34.61 -0.64
CA ALA A 544 -28.45 34.85 -2.07
C ALA A 544 -27.09 35.37 -2.57
N THR A 545 -26.27 35.94 -1.69
CA THR A 545 -25.14 36.78 -2.12
C THR A 545 -23.81 36.35 -1.52
N ASP A 546 -23.83 35.67 -0.38
CA ASP A 546 -22.64 35.65 0.47
C ASP A 546 -21.95 34.28 0.47
N LEU A 547 -22.67 33.21 0.14
CA LEU A 547 -22.19 31.86 0.42
C LEU A 547 -21.22 31.28 -0.64
N PRO A 548 -20.43 30.25 -0.31
CA PRO A 548 -19.44 29.63 -1.20
C PRO A 548 -20.04 28.82 -2.35
N ASP A 549 -19.40 28.79 -3.53
CA ASP A 549 -19.81 27.96 -4.68
C ASP A 549 -19.39 26.49 -4.61
N THR A 550 -18.47 26.16 -3.70
CA THR A 550 -17.94 24.80 -3.56
C THR A 550 -17.91 24.37 -2.11
N VAL A 551 -18.19 23.08 -1.89
CA VAL A 551 -18.12 22.44 -0.58
C VAL A 551 -16.77 22.67 0.12
N GLN A 552 -15.67 22.61 -0.62
CA GLN A 552 -14.32 22.80 -0.06
C GLN A 552 -14.09 24.23 0.45
N ALA A 553 -14.66 25.22 -0.22
CA ALA A 553 -14.57 26.61 0.18
C ALA A 553 -15.31 26.83 1.52
N VAL A 554 -16.58 26.38 1.62
CA VAL A 554 -17.37 26.49 2.88
C VAL A 554 -16.62 25.92 4.08
N ILE A 555 -16.04 24.74 3.90
CA ILE A 555 -15.26 24.06 4.94
C ILE A 555 -14.01 24.86 5.29
N SER A 556 -13.28 25.37 4.30
CA SER A 556 -12.02 26.09 4.51
C SER A 556 -12.24 27.41 5.25
N VAL A 557 -13.29 28.16 4.92
CA VAL A 557 -13.69 29.36 5.68
C VAL A 557 -14.02 28.97 7.12
N ARG A 558 -14.86 27.94 7.30
CA ARG A 558 -15.25 27.46 8.64
C ARG A 558 -14.04 27.05 9.48
N LEU A 559 -13.10 26.29 8.93
CA LEU A 559 -11.84 25.94 9.60
C LEU A 559 -10.96 27.17 9.87
N GLY A 560 -10.95 28.14 8.94
CA GLY A 560 -10.27 29.43 9.06
C GLY A 560 -10.78 30.31 10.20
N THR A 561 -12.03 30.15 10.62
CA THR A 561 -12.61 30.87 11.78
C THR A 561 -12.28 30.26 13.14
N LEU A 562 -11.70 29.05 13.18
CA LEU A 562 -11.28 28.43 14.44
C LEU A 562 -10.13 29.21 15.08
N GLU A 563 -10.10 29.23 16.41
CA GLU A 563 -8.95 29.74 17.16
C GLU A 563 -7.68 28.97 16.75
N PRO A 564 -6.50 29.63 16.63
CA PRO A 564 -5.26 28.98 16.20
C PRO A 564 -4.92 27.66 16.91
N ARG A 565 -5.17 27.56 18.22
CA ARG A 565 -4.93 26.31 18.99
C ARG A 565 -5.88 25.17 18.60
N SER A 566 -7.17 25.49 18.42
CA SER A 566 -8.16 24.51 17.94
C SER A 566 -7.82 24.03 16.53
N ARG A 567 -7.35 24.93 15.67
CA ARG A 567 -6.94 24.58 14.31
C ARG A 567 -5.66 23.75 14.27
N ALA A 568 -4.69 24.03 15.14
CA ALA A 568 -3.48 23.21 15.27
C ALA A 568 -3.81 21.76 15.69
N VAL A 569 -4.76 21.57 16.62
CA VAL A 569 -5.27 20.23 16.97
C VAL A 569 -5.96 19.56 15.78
N ALA A 570 -6.82 20.29 15.05
CA ALA A 570 -7.47 19.75 13.86
C ALA A 570 -6.44 19.34 12.77
N PHE A 571 -5.38 20.11 12.56
CA PHE A 571 -4.29 19.76 11.64
C PHE A 571 -3.51 18.53 12.08
N ALA A 572 -3.21 18.41 13.39
CA ALA A 572 -2.58 17.20 13.93
C ALA A 572 -3.43 15.95 13.64
N VAL A 573 -4.74 16.01 13.92
CA VAL A 573 -5.69 14.93 13.60
C VAL A 573 -5.75 14.67 12.10
N ALA A 574 -5.65 15.70 11.26
CA ALA A 574 -5.74 15.55 9.81
C ALA A 574 -4.56 14.76 9.22
N VAL A 575 -3.36 14.94 9.80
CA VAL A 575 -2.12 14.26 9.37
C VAL A 575 -2.00 12.86 9.98
N VAL A 576 -2.41 12.66 11.24
CA VAL A 576 -2.43 11.33 11.87
C VAL A 576 -3.49 10.44 11.22
N GLY A 577 -4.65 11.01 10.92
CA GLY A 577 -5.79 10.30 10.38
C GLY A 577 -6.76 9.76 11.45
N PRO A 578 -7.70 8.90 11.04
CA PRO A 578 -8.76 8.37 11.90
C PRO A 578 -8.22 7.59 13.12
N GLY A 579 -8.84 7.78 14.28
CA GLY A 579 -8.40 7.16 15.54
C GLY A 579 -7.18 7.82 16.20
N ALA A 580 -6.89 9.10 15.89
CA ALA A 580 -5.81 9.84 16.52
C ALA A 580 -5.99 9.90 18.04
N SER A 581 -5.08 9.29 18.81
CA SER A 581 -5.17 9.27 20.28
C SER A 581 -4.85 10.63 20.87
N GLN A 582 -5.43 10.93 22.03
CA GLN A 582 -5.15 12.18 22.74
C GLN A 582 -3.65 12.33 23.05
N VAL A 583 -3.01 11.25 23.49
CA VAL A 583 -1.56 11.21 23.80
C VAL A 583 -0.71 11.60 22.59
N LEU A 584 -1.06 11.11 21.39
CA LEU A 584 -0.34 11.45 20.17
C LEU A 584 -0.56 12.93 19.80
N ILE A 585 -1.78 13.43 19.94
CA ILE A 585 -2.11 14.84 19.67
C ILE A 585 -1.37 15.77 20.64
N GLU A 586 -1.29 15.41 21.92
CA GLU A 586 -0.48 16.11 22.94
C GLU A 586 0.98 16.17 22.53
N ALA A 587 1.57 15.02 22.17
CA ALA A 587 2.96 14.96 21.74
C ALA A 587 3.23 15.78 20.46
N ILE A 588 2.31 15.77 19.50
CA ILE A 588 2.42 16.53 18.24
C ILE A 588 2.30 18.04 18.50
N THR A 589 1.31 18.46 19.27
CA THR A 589 1.00 19.89 19.50
C THR A 589 1.87 20.52 20.58
N GLY A 590 2.45 19.72 21.48
CA GLY A 590 3.19 20.18 22.65
C GLY A 590 2.30 20.82 23.73
N CYS A 591 0.98 20.68 23.62
CA CYS A 591 0.02 21.21 24.58
C CYS A 591 -0.12 20.27 25.79
N ALA A 592 -0.45 20.84 26.95
CA ALA A 592 -0.74 20.05 28.16
C ALA A 592 -2.01 19.20 27.97
N PRO A 593 -2.11 18.01 28.61
CA PRO A 593 -3.24 17.10 28.43
C PRO A 593 -4.62 17.75 28.62
N ASP A 594 -4.80 18.52 29.69
CA ASP A 594 -6.07 19.19 29.99
C ASP A 594 -6.45 20.24 28.93
N ALA A 595 -5.46 20.91 28.34
CA ALA A 595 -5.68 21.88 27.27
C ALA A 595 -6.10 21.19 25.97
N VAL A 596 -5.47 20.07 25.62
CA VAL A 596 -5.84 19.27 24.45
C VAL A 596 -7.25 18.71 24.60
N ALA A 597 -7.61 18.19 25.77
CA ALA A 597 -8.95 17.70 26.06
C ALA A 597 -10.02 18.78 25.85
N ALA A 598 -9.80 20.00 26.36
CA ALA A 598 -10.72 21.12 26.18
C ALA A 598 -10.86 21.55 24.71
N LEU A 599 -9.76 21.57 23.94
CA LEU A 599 -9.76 21.89 22.50
C LEU A 599 -10.49 20.82 21.69
N LEU A 600 -10.27 19.54 21.99
CA LEU A 600 -10.97 18.41 21.37
C LEU A 600 -12.48 18.48 21.64
N GLU A 601 -12.88 18.75 22.89
CA GLU A 601 -14.29 18.97 23.23
C GLU A 601 -14.89 20.15 22.46
N GLY A 602 -14.13 21.24 22.29
CA GLY A 602 -14.52 22.37 21.44
C GLY A 602 -14.73 21.98 19.98
N LEU A 603 -13.84 21.16 19.40
CA LEU A 603 -13.92 20.68 18.02
C LEU A 603 -15.05 19.65 17.80
N LEU A 604 -15.33 18.81 18.80
CA LEU A 604 -16.48 17.90 18.82
C LEU A 604 -17.79 18.71 18.83
N ARG A 605 -17.92 19.69 19.74
CA ARG A 605 -19.08 20.59 19.80
C ARG A 605 -19.25 21.43 18.53
N ALA A 606 -18.13 21.84 17.93
CA ALA A 606 -18.14 22.55 16.65
C ALA A 606 -18.50 21.64 15.45
N GLY A 607 -18.61 20.32 15.64
CA GLY A 607 -18.94 19.36 14.59
C GLY A 607 -17.86 19.20 13.53
N VAL A 608 -16.60 19.50 13.89
CA VAL A 608 -15.41 19.29 13.02
C VAL A 608 -14.90 17.86 13.19
N LEU A 609 -14.77 17.43 14.45
CA LEU A 609 -14.34 16.09 14.83
C LEU A 609 -15.51 15.24 15.34
N ARG A 610 -15.28 13.92 15.43
CA ARG A 610 -16.10 12.92 16.11
C ARG A 610 -15.20 12.01 16.96
N GLY A 611 -15.75 11.39 18.00
CA GLY A 611 -15.08 10.30 18.70
C GLY A 611 -15.04 9.04 17.83
N GLU A 612 -13.94 8.29 17.90
CA GLU A 612 -13.68 7.10 17.08
C GLU A 612 -12.90 6.07 17.90
N GLY A 613 -13.62 5.11 18.48
CA GLY A 613 -13.05 4.20 19.49
C GLY A 613 -12.53 4.97 20.71
N GLU A 614 -11.26 4.78 21.04
CA GLU A 614 -10.55 5.54 22.09
C GLU A 614 -9.86 6.82 21.56
N GLY A 615 -10.01 7.13 20.27
CA GLY A 615 -9.37 8.26 19.60
C GLY A 615 -10.36 9.23 18.96
N TYR A 616 -9.82 10.09 18.10
CA TYR A 616 -10.56 11.15 17.41
C TYR A 616 -10.36 11.07 15.90
N GLY A 617 -11.39 11.44 15.15
CA GLY A 617 -11.34 11.55 13.69
C GLY A 617 -12.22 12.69 13.19
N PHE A 618 -12.10 13.04 11.91
CA PHE A 618 -13.00 14.03 11.32
C PHE A 618 -14.40 13.45 11.14
N ARG A 619 -15.43 14.29 11.31
CA ARG A 619 -16.82 13.88 11.05
C ARG A 619 -17.05 13.49 9.58
N HIS A 620 -16.29 14.11 8.67
CA HIS A 620 -16.38 13.83 7.24
C HIS A 620 -15.02 14.01 6.57
N MET A 621 -14.68 13.12 5.62
CA MET A 621 -13.38 13.13 4.95
C MET A 621 -13.10 14.44 4.19
N LEU A 622 -14.12 15.09 3.62
CA LEU A 622 -13.94 16.41 2.98
C LEU A 622 -13.45 17.49 3.96
N ILE A 623 -13.79 17.38 5.26
CA ILE A 623 -13.30 18.30 6.29
C ILE A 623 -11.83 18.02 6.57
N GLN A 624 -11.46 16.74 6.66
CA GLN A 624 -10.07 16.33 6.79
C GLN A 624 -9.22 16.78 5.60
N ASP A 625 -9.70 16.56 4.37
CA ASP A 625 -9.00 16.95 3.14
C ASP A 625 -8.75 18.47 3.09
N ALA A 626 -9.76 19.26 3.44
CA ALA A 626 -9.63 20.71 3.54
C ALA A 626 -8.63 21.12 4.63
N ALA A 627 -8.73 20.53 5.83
CA ALA A 627 -7.80 20.79 6.92
C ALA A 627 -6.35 20.43 6.54
N TYR A 628 -6.13 19.27 5.93
CA TYR A 628 -4.83 18.81 5.46
C TYR A 628 -4.27 19.69 4.33
N ALA A 629 -5.13 20.20 3.44
CA ALA A 629 -4.75 21.12 2.37
C ALA A 629 -4.38 22.53 2.88
N MET A 630 -4.95 22.97 4.00
CA MET A 630 -4.61 24.26 4.63
C MET A 630 -3.22 24.27 5.29
N ILE A 631 -2.60 23.11 5.53
CA ILE A 631 -1.25 23.02 6.10
C ILE A 631 -0.23 23.32 4.99
N LEU A 632 0.71 24.23 5.23
CA LEU A 632 1.80 24.47 4.27
C LEU A 632 2.60 23.18 4.02
N PRO A 633 3.10 22.93 2.79
CA PRO A 633 3.81 21.70 2.46
C PRO A 633 4.99 21.38 3.39
N GLU A 634 5.76 22.40 3.80
CA GLU A 634 6.91 22.24 4.71
C GLU A 634 6.48 21.86 6.14
N GLU A 635 5.44 22.50 6.66
CA GLU A 635 4.86 22.21 7.97
C GLU A 635 4.24 20.81 8.00
N ARG A 636 3.54 20.45 6.92
CA ARG A 636 2.95 19.13 6.73
C ARG A 636 4.01 18.05 6.71
N ALA A 637 5.10 18.26 5.96
CA ALA A 637 6.26 17.38 5.98
C ALA A 637 6.86 17.32 7.41
N GLY A 638 6.99 18.45 8.10
CA GLY A 638 7.40 18.52 9.52
C GLY A 638 6.54 17.65 10.44
N LEU A 639 5.21 17.73 10.33
CA LEU A 639 4.27 16.92 11.08
C LEU A 639 4.43 15.43 10.79
N HIS A 640 4.55 15.04 9.52
CA HIS A 640 4.78 13.63 9.16
C HIS A 640 6.09 13.10 9.74
N ARG A 641 7.17 13.89 9.71
CA ARG A 641 8.46 13.51 10.34
C ARG A 641 8.31 13.32 11.84
N LYS A 642 7.62 14.25 12.52
CA LYS A 642 7.38 14.18 13.96
C LYS A 642 6.53 12.96 14.34
N ILE A 643 5.46 12.69 13.59
CA ILE A 643 4.62 11.50 13.80
C ILE A 643 5.43 10.21 13.60
N ALA A 644 6.24 10.14 12.55
CA ALA A 644 7.07 8.96 12.31
C ALA A 644 8.07 8.70 13.44
N GLN A 645 8.65 9.74 14.05
CA GLN A 645 9.52 9.64 15.23
C GLN A 645 8.74 9.16 16.46
N LEU A 646 7.58 9.76 16.74
CA LEU A 646 6.75 9.39 17.88
C LEU A 646 6.27 7.93 17.80
N LEU A 647 5.90 7.46 16.60
CA LEU A 647 5.53 6.05 16.38
C LEU A 647 6.71 5.07 16.51
N GLN A 648 7.96 5.55 16.43
CA GLN A 648 9.16 4.72 16.57
C GLN A 648 9.69 4.67 18.01
N ASP A 649 9.67 5.80 18.71
CA ASP A 649 10.32 5.95 20.02
C ASP A 649 9.44 5.48 21.19
N ASP A 650 8.11 5.62 21.08
CA ASP A 650 7.16 5.26 22.13
C ASP A 650 6.29 4.06 21.71
N GLY A 651 6.61 2.87 22.24
CA GLY A 651 5.78 1.67 22.11
C GLY A 651 4.37 1.78 22.74
N LEU A 652 3.99 2.98 23.19
CA LEU A 652 2.66 3.36 23.68
C LEU A 652 1.65 3.60 22.55
N LEU A 653 2.09 3.76 21.30
CA LEU A 653 1.23 3.98 20.14
C LEU A 653 1.08 2.68 19.33
N LEU A 654 -0.14 2.13 19.33
CA LEU A 654 -0.50 0.78 18.85
C LEU A 654 -0.30 0.51 17.33
N ASP A 655 0.30 1.41 16.54
CA ASP A 655 0.36 1.26 15.07
C ASP A 655 1.72 1.65 14.45
N ALA A 656 2.83 1.12 14.99
CA ALA A 656 4.18 1.25 14.45
C ALA A 656 4.46 0.33 13.23
N ARG A 657 3.45 0.10 12.38
CA ARG A 657 3.56 -0.79 11.21
C ARG A 657 4.56 -0.23 10.19
N PRO A 658 5.38 -1.09 9.55
CA PRO A 658 6.37 -0.65 8.57
C PRO A 658 5.76 0.17 7.42
N GLU A 659 4.62 -0.22 6.88
CA GLU A 659 3.95 0.52 5.80
C GLU A 659 3.48 1.92 6.22
N THR A 660 3.00 2.07 7.46
CA THR A 660 2.58 3.36 8.04
C THR A 660 3.79 4.27 8.22
N LEU A 661 4.87 3.73 8.81
CA LEU A 661 6.13 4.46 8.97
C LEU A 661 6.73 4.86 7.62
N ALA A 662 6.71 3.97 6.63
CA ALA A 662 7.20 4.25 5.29
C ALA A 662 6.44 5.40 4.63
N TRP A 663 5.12 5.41 4.76
CA TRP A 663 4.28 6.49 4.24
C TRP A 663 4.56 7.83 4.93
N HIS A 664 4.60 7.87 6.27
CA HIS A 664 4.92 9.11 6.99
C HIS A 664 6.33 9.61 6.65
N HIS A 665 7.34 8.74 6.58
CA HIS A 665 8.69 9.15 6.16
C HIS A 665 8.70 9.69 4.73
N GLN A 666 7.95 9.07 3.82
CA GLN A 666 7.82 9.53 2.44
C GLN A 666 7.15 10.90 2.35
N GLN A 667 6.02 11.11 3.03
CA GLN A 667 5.33 12.41 3.09
C GLN A 667 6.16 13.48 3.84
N GLY A 668 7.00 13.04 4.77
CA GLY A 668 7.94 13.87 5.51
C GLY A 668 9.21 14.25 4.75
N GLY A 669 9.38 13.79 3.51
CA GLY A 669 10.58 14.05 2.72
C GLY A 669 11.84 13.34 3.23
N GLN A 670 11.69 12.18 3.87
CA GLN A 670 12.79 11.33 4.36
C GLN A 670 12.90 10.04 3.51
N PRO A 671 13.40 10.11 2.26
CA PRO A 671 13.40 8.96 1.33
C PRO A 671 14.19 7.76 1.87
N ASP A 672 15.29 7.98 2.58
CA ASP A 672 16.11 6.91 3.15
C ASP A 672 15.33 6.07 4.18
N GLN A 673 14.65 6.74 5.11
CA GLN A 673 13.82 6.09 6.12
C GLN A 673 12.61 5.41 5.48
N ALA A 674 11.98 6.09 4.51
CA ALA A 674 10.86 5.54 3.75
C ALA A 674 11.26 4.24 3.02
N LEU A 675 12.43 4.22 2.36
CA LEU A 675 12.96 3.04 1.67
C LEU A 675 13.21 1.87 2.62
N THR A 676 13.80 2.12 3.78
CA THR A 676 14.00 1.09 4.83
C THR A 676 12.68 0.45 5.24
N HIS A 677 11.66 1.27 5.51
CA HIS A 677 10.36 0.78 5.95
C HIS A 677 9.54 0.15 4.81
N TRP A 678 9.61 0.64 3.58
CA TRP A 678 8.98 0.00 2.42
C TRP A 678 9.58 -1.37 2.12
N THR A 679 10.89 -1.52 2.26
CA THR A 679 11.58 -2.80 2.09
C THR A 679 11.14 -3.80 3.16
N ARG A 680 11.03 -3.35 4.42
CA ARG A 680 10.51 -4.17 5.52
C ARG A 680 9.04 -4.54 5.29
N ALA A 681 8.17 -3.59 4.93
CA ALA A 681 6.77 -3.81 4.62
C ALA A 681 6.60 -4.85 3.49
N SER A 682 7.39 -4.73 2.42
CA SER A 682 7.39 -5.68 1.31
C SER A 682 7.74 -7.10 1.77
N ARG A 683 8.80 -7.24 2.57
CA ARG A 683 9.25 -8.53 3.11
C ARG A 683 8.22 -9.13 4.06
N ASP A 684 7.58 -8.31 4.88
CA ASP A 684 6.59 -8.73 5.88
C ASP A 684 5.28 -9.14 5.20
N ALA A 685 4.85 -8.42 4.16
CA ALA A 685 3.73 -8.81 3.31
C ALA A 685 3.97 -10.13 2.58
N LEU A 686 5.19 -10.35 2.06
CA LEU A 686 5.54 -11.63 1.43
C LEU A 686 5.50 -12.82 2.38
N ARG A 687 5.95 -12.65 3.63
CA ARG A 687 5.90 -13.72 4.64
C ARG A 687 4.46 -14.07 5.01
N ARG A 688 3.59 -13.06 5.11
CA ARG A 688 2.16 -13.20 5.38
C ARG A 688 1.31 -13.60 4.16
N SER A 689 1.94 -13.93 3.04
CA SER A 689 1.26 -14.29 1.78
C SER A 689 0.35 -13.18 1.19
N ALA A 690 0.53 -11.93 1.62
CA ALA A 690 -0.15 -10.72 1.13
C ALA A 690 0.55 -10.19 -0.14
N ARG A 691 0.34 -10.89 -1.26
CA ARG A 691 1.12 -10.70 -2.50
C ARG A 691 0.84 -9.37 -3.20
N ALA A 692 -0.42 -8.91 -3.19
CA ALA A 692 -0.81 -7.67 -3.86
C ALA A 692 -0.18 -6.45 -3.17
N GLU A 693 -0.19 -6.43 -1.84
CA GLU A 693 0.44 -5.41 -1.02
C GLU A 693 1.96 -5.47 -1.13
N ALA A 694 2.56 -6.68 -1.14
CA ALA A 694 3.99 -6.82 -1.38
C ALA A 694 4.45 -6.18 -2.71
N ILE A 695 3.66 -6.32 -3.78
CA ILE A 695 3.92 -5.65 -5.06
C ILE A 695 3.78 -4.13 -4.92
N ALA A 696 2.71 -3.65 -4.28
CA ALA A 696 2.47 -2.22 -4.08
C ALA A 696 3.59 -1.57 -3.27
N PHE A 697 3.99 -2.18 -2.15
CA PHE A 697 5.09 -1.73 -1.30
C PHE A 697 6.43 -1.74 -2.03
N ALA A 698 6.74 -2.81 -2.76
CA ALA A 698 7.98 -2.89 -3.50
C ALA A 698 8.07 -1.80 -4.58
N ARG A 699 6.96 -1.53 -5.29
CA ARG A 699 6.87 -0.45 -6.28
C ARG A 699 6.98 0.94 -5.67
N ASN A 700 6.33 1.18 -4.53
CA ASN A 700 6.47 2.45 -3.79
C ASN A 700 7.93 2.67 -3.39
N GLY A 701 8.60 1.64 -2.87
CA GLY A 701 10.03 1.71 -2.58
C GLY A 701 10.87 2.01 -3.82
N LEU A 702 10.66 1.25 -4.92
CA LEU A 702 11.41 1.44 -6.17
C LEU A 702 11.25 2.87 -6.75
N ALA A 703 10.07 3.47 -6.59
CA ALA A 703 9.81 4.84 -7.05
C ALA A 703 10.55 5.93 -6.26
N LEU A 704 11.07 5.61 -5.06
CA LEU A 704 11.84 6.54 -4.22
C LEU A 704 13.35 6.42 -4.39
N ILE A 705 13.83 5.46 -5.19
CA ILE A 705 15.26 5.23 -5.35
C ILE A 705 15.86 6.36 -6.20
N ASP A 706 16.76 7.11 -5.57
CA ASP A 706 17.65 8.02 -6.26
C ASP A 706 18.92 7.26 -6.68
N ALA A 707 19.12 7.15 -8.00
CA ALA A 707 20.22 6.40 -8.61
C ALA A 707 21.61 6.95 -8.26
N ASP A 708 21.70 8.22 -7.84
CA ASP A 708 22.97 8.87 -7.50
C ASP A 708 23.45 8.54 -6.07
N THR A 709 22.64 7.82 -5.27
CA THR A 709 23.01 7.45 -3.90
C THR A 709 23.88 6.18 -3.84
N PRO A 710 24.90 6.12 -2.95
CA PRO A 710 25.78 4.95 -2.87
C PRO A 710 25.06 3.62 -2.56
N GLN A 711 23.93 3.68 -1.84
CA GLN A 711 23.13 2.51 -1.46
C GLN A 711 21.99 2.21 -2.44
N ALA A 712 21.82 2.99 -3.52
CA ALA A 712 20.72 2.87 -4.47
C ALA A 712 20.56 1.44 -4.98
N GLY A 713 21.65 0.84 -5.46
CA GLY A 713 21.63 -0.50 -6.01
C GLY A 713 21.25 -1.56 -4.97
N GLN A 714 21.72 -1.44 -3.72
CA GLN A 714 21.45 -2.45 -2.68
C GLN A 714 19.97 -2.43 -2.29
N ARG A 715 19.40 -1.23 -2.16
CA ARG A 715 17.97 -1.05 -1.90
C ARG A 715 17.13 -1.55 -3.06
N GLU A 716 17.52 -1.25 -4.28
CA GLU A 716 16.84 -1.74 -5.48
C GLU A 716 16.86 -3.27 -5.53
N LEU A 717 18.02 -3.89 -5.27
CA LEU A 717 18.19 -5.34 -5.25
C LEU A 717 17.22 -6.00 -4.27
N GLU A 718 17.13 -5.49 -3.03
CA GLU A 718 16.23 -6.04 -2.02
C GLU A 718 14.75 -5.94 -2.41
N LEU A 719 14.34 -4.81 -2.98
CA LEU A 719 12.97 -4.58 -3.44
C LEU A 719 12.62 -5.47 -4.65
N GLN A 720 13.54 -5.63 -5.61
CA GLN A 720 13.35 -6.53 -6.76
C GLN A 720 13.21 -7.99 -6.32
N LEU A 721 14.02 -8.43 -5.34
CA LEU A 721 13.93 -9.76 -4.74
C LEU A 721 12.67 -9.97 -3.89
N CYS A 722 11.97 -8.91 -3.52
CA CYS A 722 10.64 -8.97 -2.94
C CYS A 722 9.55 -8.99 -4.01
N LEU A 723 9.69 -8.15 -5.04
CA LEU A 723 8.72 -7.99 -6.12
C LEU A 723 8.56 -9.27 -6.95
N ALA A 724 9.66 -9.88 -7.37
CA ALA A 724 9.66 -11.03 -8.28
C ALA A 724 8.84 -12.24 -7.77
N PRO A 725 9.03 -12.75 -6.52
CA PRO A 725 8.21 -13.86 -6.03
C PRO A 725 6.74 -13.48 -5.81
N ALA A 726 6.40 -12.23 -5.50
CA ALA A 726 5.00 -11.80 -5.43
C ALA A 726 4.33 -11.78 -6.79
N LEU A 727 5.03 -11.30 -7.82
CA LEU A 727 4.55 -11.35 -9.20
C LEU A 727 4.35 -12.79 -9.67
N ALA A 728 5.31 -13.68 -9.39
CA ALA A 728 5.21 -15.08 -9.77
C ALA A 728 4.00 -15.78 -9.15
N ALA A 729 3.69 -15.46 -7.89
CA ALA A 729 2.55 -16.03 -7.18
C ALA A 729 1.18 -15.55 -7.72
N LEU A 730 1.08 -14.31 -8.24
CA LEU A 730 -0.19 -13.75 -8.72
C LEU A 730 -0.38 -13.86 -10.24
N ARG A 731 0.71 -13.90 -11.01
CA ARG A 731 0.68 -13.85 -12.49
C ARG A 731 1.27 -15.10 -13.14
N GLY A 732 1.77 -16.04 -12.34
CA GLY A 732 2.46 -17.25 -12.83
C GLY A 732 3.96 -17.02 -13.06
N TYR A 733 4.71 -18.12 -13.07
CA TYR A 733 6.18 -18.10 -13.19
C TYR A 733 6.68 -17.58 -14.53
N ALA A 734 5.89 -17.67 -15.61
CA ALA A 734 6.29 -17.28 -16.96
C ALA A 734 6.00 -15.80 -17.30
N ALA A 735 5.40 -15.04 -16.38
CA ALA A 735 5.05 -13.65 -16.60
C ALA A 735 6.30 -12.77 -16.83
N SER A 736 6.25 -11.89 -17.84
CA SER A 736 7.42 -11.14 -18.30
C SER A 736 8.03 -10.21 -17.24
N ASP A 737 7.19 -9.69 -16.34
CA ASP A 737 7.58 -8.84 -15.22
C ASP A 737 8.31 -9.61 -14.11
N VAL A 738 8.04 -10.91 -13.93
CA VAL A 738 8.81 -11.80 -13.06
C VAL A 738 10.25 -11.92 -13.57
N GLY A 739 10.40 -12.23 -14.85
CA GLY A 739 11.71 -12.32 -15.49
C GLY A 739 12.47 -10.99 -15.48
N ALA A 740 11.77 -9.87 -15.68
CA ALA A 740 12.35 -8.53 -15.61
C ALA A 740 12.90 -8.22 -14.20
N ALA A 741 12.10 -8.49 -13.15
CA ALA A 741 12.50 -8.23 -11.77
C ALA A 741 13.71 -9.08 -11.36
N TYR A 742 13.72 -10.40 -11.66
CA TYR A 742 14.86 -11.26 -11.33
C TYR A 742 16.11 -10.92 -12.16
N ARG A 743 15.99 -10.57 -13.45
CA ARG A 743 17.14 -10.13 -14.26
C ARG A 743 17.73 -8.85 -13.71
N ARG A 744 16.89 -7.87 -13.34
CA ARG A 744 17.37 -6.63 -12.72
C ARG A 744 18.08 -6.89 -11.39
N ALA A 745 17.50 -7.74 -10.53
CA ALA A 745 18.16 -8.19 -9.31
C ALA A 745 19.53 -8.83 -9.61
N ARG A 746 19.64 -9.69 -10.63
CA ARG A 746 20.90 -10.37 -10.96
C ARG A 746 21.99 -9.42 -11.47
N VAL A 747 21.61 -8.38 -12.23
CA VAL A 747 22.53 -7.32 -12.69
C VAL A 747 23.08 -6.57 -11.49
N LEU A 748 22.20 -6.10 -10.60
CA LEU A 748 22.61 -5.41 -9.38
C LEU A 748 23.49 -6.30 -8.50
N ASN A 749 23.13 -7.57 -8.37
CA ASN A 749 23.86 -8.52 -7.54
C ASN A 749 25.30 -8.75 -8.01
N ALA A 750 25.60 -8.56 -9.29
CA ALA A 750 26.95 -8.73 -9.83
C ALA A 750 27.94 -7.69 -9.28
N ASP A 751 27.47 -6.48 -9.01
CA ASP A 751 28.32 -5.36 -8.60
C ASP A 751 28.39 -5.21 -7.08
N ILE A 752 27.29 -5.46 -6.38
CA ILE A 752 27.11 -5.05 -4.97
C ILE A 752 26.43 -6.12 -4.09
N GLY A 753 26.01 -7.23 -4.68
CA GLY A 753 25.20 -8.22 -3.98
C GLY A 753 26.00 -9.24 -3.18
N ASP A 754 25.27 -10.09 -2.46
CA ASP A 754 25.82 -11.22 -1.74
C ASP A 754 25.45 -12.56 -2.40
N LEU A 755 26.05 -13.64 -1.89
CA LEU A 755 25.82 -14.98 -2.42
C LEU A 755 24.37 -15.44 -2.24
N LYS A 756 23.71 -15.01 -1.16
CA LYS A 756 22.33 -15.38 -0.85
C LYS A 756 21.36 -14.77 -1.86
N SER A 757 21.56 -13.50 -2.20
CA SER A 757 20.81 -12.77 -3.21
C SER A 757 21.09 -13.32 -4.61
N ASP A 758 22.33 -13.77 -4.88
CA ASP A 758 22.67 -14.47 -6.12
C ASP A 758 21.87 -15.76 -6.25
N ILE A 759 21.89 -16.62 -5.23
CA ILE A 759 21.14 -17.89 -5.21
C ILE A 759 19.65 -17.63 -5.45
N ARG A 760 19.04 -16.67 -4.73
CA ARG A 760 17.62 -16.34 -4.89
C ARG A 760 17.27 -15.89 -6.31
N SER A 761 18.10 -15.03 -6.91
CA SER A 761 17.88 -14.57 -8.29
C SER A 761 18.10 -15.68 -9.31
N LEU A 762 19.10 -16.55 -9.12
CA LEU A 762 19.40 -17.68 -10.00
C LEU A 762 18.32 -18.76 -9.97
N VAL A 763 17.80 -19.11 -8.79
CA VAL A 763 16.66 -20.05 -8.68
C VAL A 763 15.43 -19.47 -9.37
N GLY A 764 15.12 -18.19 -9.14
CA GLY A 764 13.99 -17.53 -9.79
C GLY A 764 14.11 -17.48 -11.32
N LEU A 765 15.29 -17.14 -11.84
CA LEU A 765 15.57 -17.13 -13.29
C LEU A 765 15.55 -18.54 -13.90
N TRP A 766 16.06 -19.54 -13.19
CA TRP A 766 15.98 -20.92 -13.63
C TRP A 766 14.53 -21.37 -13.77
N ILE A 767 13.68 -21.15 -12.75
CA ILE A 767 12.25 -21.51 -12.80
C ILE A 767 11.56 -20.76 -13.96
N TYR A 768 11.76 -19.44 -14.04
CA TYR A 768 11.18 -18.61 -15.10
C TYR A 768 11.53 -19.14 -16.51
N SER A 769 12.81 -19.40 -16.77
CA SER A 769 13.26 -19.87 -18.09
C SER A 769 12.88 -21.31 -18.35
N TRP A 770 12.91 -22.19 -17.33
CA TRP A 770 12.48 -23.58 -17.48
C TRP A 770 11.01 -23.68 -17.84
N VAL A 771 10.11 -23.01 -17.10
CA VAL A 771 8.66 -23.03 -17.39
C VAL A 771 8.37 -22.54 -18.82
N ARG A 772 9.06 -21.48 -19.27
CA ARG A 772 8.89 -20.93 -20.63
C ARG A 772 9.47 -21.80 -21.75
N GLY A 773 10.17 -22.89 -21.43
CA GLY A 773 10.87 -23.70 -22.42
C GLY A 773 12.15 -23.04 -22.94
N GLU A 774 12.73 -22.07 -22.23
CA GLU A 774 14.02 -21.45 -22.56
C GLU A 774 15.16 -22.32 -21.97
N LEU A 775 15.27 -23.58 -22.42
CA LEU A 775 16.05 -24.61 -21.72
C LEU A 775 17.56 -24.33 -21.68
N ASP A 776 18.13 -23.69 -22.71
CA ASP A 776 19.55 -23.30 -22.69
C ASP A 776 19.83 -22.23 -21.62
N GLU A 777 18.95 -21.24 -21.47
CA GLU A 777 19.04 -20.25 -20.39
C GLU A 777 18.92 -20.93 -19.02
N ALA A 778 17.91 -21.78 -18.86
CA ALA A 778 17.70 -22.54 -17.63
C ALA A 778 18.93 -23.37 -17.26
N LEU A 779 19.56 -24.05 -18.23
CA LEU A 779 20.77 -24.83 -18.01
C LEU A 779 21.95 -23.97 -17.55
N ARG A 780 22.09 -22.75 -18.09
CA ARG A 780 23.14 -21.81 -17.65
C ARG A 780 22.94 -21.39 -16.20
N PHE A 781 21.71 -21.12 -15.77
CA PHE A 781 21.43 -20.78 -14.38
C PHE A 781 21.61 -21.98 -13.45
N ALA A 782 21.16 -23.17 -13.83
CA ALA A 782 21.33 -24.40 -13.06
C ALA A 782 22.82 -24.75 -12.85
N ARG A 783 23.68 -24.58 -13.87
CA ARG A 783 25.14 -24.78 -13.74
C ARG A 783 25.78 -23.80 -12.76
N LYS A 784 25.35 -22.54 -12.77
CA LYS A 784 25.82 -21.53 -11.80
C LYS A 784 25.40 -21.89 -10.38
N LEU A 785 24.15 -22.33 -10.19
CA LEU A 785 23.67 -22.82 -8.90
C LEU A 785 24.50 -24.00 -8.39
N ASN A 786 24.82 -24.97 -9.26
CA ASN A 786 25.64 -26.12 -8.86
C ASN A 786 27.06 -25.72 -8.47
N ALA A 787 27.69 -24.81 -9.22
CA ALA A 787 29.01 -24.29 -8.86
C ALA A 787 29.02 -23.56 -7.51
N ILE A 788 27.91 -22.91 -7.12
CA ILE A 788 27.74 -22.30 -5.80
C ILE A 788 27.51 -23.39 -4.73
N ALA A 789 26.63 -24.36 -4.99
CA ALA A 789 26.32 -25.45 -4.08
C ALA A 789 27.58 -26.23 -3.67
N ALA A 790 28.42 -26.59 -4.65
CA ALA A 790 29.69 -27.28 -4.43
C ALA A 790 30.69 -26.50 -3.57
N ARG A 791 30.56 -25.17 -3.49
CA ARG A 791 31.42 -24.32 -2.65
C ARG A 791 30.91 -24.14 -1.22
N LEU A 792 29.59 -24.20 -1.02
CA LEU A 792 28.95 -23.92 0.25
C LEU A 792 28.74 -25.14 1.14
N ASP A 793 28.80 -26.34 0.57
CA ASP A 793 28.50 -27.60 1.28
C ASP A 793 27.11 -27.55 1.97
N ASP A 794 26.15 -26.90 1.31
CA ASP A 794 24.76 -26.81 1.75
C ASP A 794 23.95 -27.93 1.09
N PRO A 795 23.43 -28.90 1.86
CA PRO A 795 22.67 -30.03 1.31
C PRO A 795 21.40 -29.59 0.59
N ALA A 796 20.65 -28.63 1.12
CA ALA A 796 19.40 -28.19 0.50
C ALA A 796 19.65 -27.48 -0.84
N LEU A 797 20.71 -26.67 -0.90
CA LEU A 797 21.11 -26.03 -2.15
C LEU A 797 21.67 -27.03 -3.17
N THR A 798 22.38 -28.06 -2.71
CA THR A 798 22.88 -29.14 -3.56
C THR A 798 21.73 -29.90 -4.20
N VAL A 799 20.73 -30.30 -3.41
CA VAL A 799 19.51 -30.94 -3.94
C VAL A 799 18.81 -30.05 -4.97
N GLN A 800 18.64 -28.75 -4.67
CA GLN A 800 18.05 -27.81 -5.63
C GLN A 800 18.85 -27.73 -6.93
N ALA A 801 20.18 -27.61 -6.85
CA ALA A 801 21.03 -27.45 -8.02
C ALA A 801 21.09 -28.71 -8.89
N GLU A 802 21.24 -29.87 -8.25
CA GLU A 802 21.28 -31.18 -8.91
C GLU A 802 19.93 -31.52 -9.56
N ALA A 803 18.82 -31.25 -8.87
CA ALA A 803 17.48 -31.39 -9.44
C ALA A 803 17.28 -30.47 -10.65
N SER A 804 17.68 -29.19 -10.54
CA SER A 804 17.57 -28.21 -11.64
C SER A 804 18.34 -28.64 -12.90
N LEU A 805 19.55 -29.19 -12.72
CA LEU A 805 20.35 -29.73 -13.82
C LEU A 805 19.71 -30.97 -14.43
N GLY A 806 19.31 -31.92 -13.59
CA GLY A 806 18.65 -33.16 -13.99
C GLY A 806 17.42 -32.91 -14.85
N GLN A 807 16.54 -32.01 -14.41
CA GLN A 807 15.33 -31.62 -15.13
C GLN A 807 15.63 -31.10 -16.54
N VAL A 808 16.46 -30.06 -16.63
CA VAL A 808 16.76 -29.40 -17.91
C VAL A 808 17.49 -30.36 -18.87
N LEU A 809 18.45 -31.14 -18.36
CA LEU A 809 19.18 -32.11 -19.18
C LEU A 809 18.27 -33.22 -19.71
N LEU A 810 17.29 -33.67 -18.91
CA LEU A 810 16.34 -34.68 -19.34
C LEU A 810 15.50 -34.14 -20.51
N HIS A 811 14.93 -32.93 -20.39
CA HIS A 811 14.19 -32.28 -21.47
C HIS A 811 15.02 -32.14 -22.76
N GLN A 812 16.32 -31.82 -22.64
CA GLN A 812 17.24 -31.76 -23.79
C GLN A 812 17.62 -33.14 -24.38
N GLY A 813 17.08 -34.24 -23.88
CA GLY A 813 17.40 -35.61 -24.33
C GLY A 813 18.73 -36.17 -23.81
N LYS A 814 19.36 -35.52 -22.82
CA LYS A 814 20.66 -35.94 -22.25
C LYS A 814 20.47 -36.86 -21.03
N THR A 815 19.79 -37.99 -21.24
CA THR A 815 19.26 -38.86 -20.18
C THR A 815 20.31 -39.38 -19.19
N GLU A 816 21.48 -39.84 -19.67
CA GLU A 816 22.53 -40.36 -18.78
C GLU A 816 23.11 -39.28 -17.87
N LEU A 817 23.33 -38.07 -18.41
CA LEU A 817 23.79 -36.94 -17.62
C LEU A 817 22.73 -36.50 -16.61
N ALA A 818 21.46 -36.47 -17.02
CA ALA A 818 20.35 -36.18 -16.12
C ALA A 818 20.30 -37.17 -14.95
N GLN A 819 20.39 -38.49 -15.21
CA GLN A 819 20.37 -39.50 -14.16
C GLN A 819 21.54 -39.34 -13.19
N LYS A 820 22.73 -39.01 -13.66
CA LYS A 820 23.89 -38.76 -12.78
C LYS A 820 23.61 -37.63 -11.79
N HIS A 821 23.07 -36.51 -12.26
CA HIS A 821 22.74 -35.36 -11.42
C HIS A 821 21.60 -35.68 -10.45
N LEU A 822 20.52 -36.30 -10.92
CA LEU A 822 19.38 -36.67 -10.08
C LEU A 822 19.78 -37.68 -8.98
N ALA A 823 20.61 -38.66 -9.30
CA ALA A 823 21.15 -39.61 -8.32
C ALA A 823 22.01 -38.91 -7.25
N ALA A 824 22.84 -37.93 -7.64
CA ALA A 824 23.63 -37.13 -6.70
C ALA A 824 22.72 -36.31 -5.77
N GLY A 825 21.65 -35.71 -6.30
CA GLY A 825 20.64 -35.02 -5.52
C GLY A 825 19.93 -35.94 -4.51
N LEU A 826 19.50 -37.13 -4.94
CA LEU A 826 18.84 -38.10 -4.06
C LEU A 826 19.75 -38.64 -2.95
N ALA A 827 21.02 -38.94 -3.26
CA ALA A 827 22.00 -39.32 -2.25
C ALA A 827 22.19 -38.21 -1.20
N CYS A 828 22.08 -36.94 -1.59
CA CYS A 828 22.10 -35.82 -0.66
C CYS A 828 20.85 -35.79 0.24
N VAL A 829 19.65 -36.03 -0.31
CA VAL A 829 18.38 -36.11 0.43
C VAL A 829 18.40 -37.22 1.48
N GLU A 830 18.97 -38.38 1.16
CA GLU A 830 19.10 -39.51 2.10
C GLU A 830 19.95 -39.15 3.33
N ASN A 831 21.03 -38.40 3.12
CA ASN A 831 21.92 -37.97 4.18
C ASN A 831 21.39 -36.77 4.97
N ALA A 832 20.65 -35.87 4.30
CA ALA A 832 20.10 -34.65 4.87
C ALA A 832 18.66 -34.42 4.37
N PRO A 833 17.66 -34.99 5.07
CA PRO A 833 16.26 -34.81 4.70
C PRO A 833 15.83 -33.33 4.70
N PRO A 834 14.89 -32.93 3.84
CA PRO A 834 14.50 -31.53 3.72
C PRO A 834 13.84 -31.04 5.01
N THR A 835 14.22 -29.83 5.46
CA THR A 835 13.70 -29.20 6.69
C THR A 835 12.77 -28.01 6.43
N THR A 836 12.58 -27.66 5.16
CA THR A 836 11.75 -26.52 4.73
C THR A 836 10.88 -26.93 3.54
N LEU A 837 9.76 -26.24 3.32
CA LEU A 837 8.88 -26.49 2.18
C LEU A 837 9.59 -26.35 0.82
N PRO A 838 10.42 -25.32 0.56
CA PRO A 838 11.16 -25.25 -0.70
C PRO A 838 12.10 -26.44 -0.90
N ALA A 839 12.84 -26.85 0.14
CA ALA A 839 13.71 -28.02 0.05
C ALA A 839 12.94 -29.32 -0.19
N GLN A 840 11.75 -29.46 0.40
CA GLN A 840 10.84 -30.58 0.15
C GLN A 840 10.41 -30.60 -1.32
N ASN A 841 10.00 -29.46 -1.88
CA ASN A 841 9.60 -29.35 -3.28
C ASN A 841 10.73 -29.78 -4.23
N SER A 842 11.97 -29.32 -3.97
CA SER A 842 13.15 -29.70 -4.75
C SER A 842 13.46 -31.20 -4.65
N ALA A 843 13.34 -31.78 -3.45
CA ALA A 843 13.57 -33.21 -3.22
C ALA A 843 12.52 -34.09 -3.92
N VAL A 844 11.24 -33.71 -3.86
CA VAL A 844 10.16 -34.40 -4.57
C VAL A 844 10.37 -34.33 -6.08
N ALA A 845 10.67 -33.13 -6.62
CA ALA A 845 10.96 -32.97 -8.04
C ALA A 845 12.19 -33.80 -8.46
N CYS A 846 13.24 -33.85 -7.64
CA CYS A 846 14.42 -34.68 -7.89
C CYS A 846 14.04 -36.18 -8.01
N ALA A 847 13.26 -36.70 -7.06
CA ALA A 847 12.81 -38.09 -7.07
C ALA A 847 11.90 -38.40 -8.27
N SER A 848 10.95 -37.51 -8.58
CA SER A 848 10.05 -37.69 -9.72
C SER A 848 10.80 -37.73 -11.05
N TYR A 849 11.76 -36.83 -11.26
CA TYR A 849 12.58 -36.84 -12.48
C TYR A 849 13.58 -38.01 -12.52
N ALA A 850 14.05 -38.51 -11.36
CA ALA A 850 14.84 -39.74 -11.31
C ALA A 850 14.01 -40.95 -11.79
N ALA A 851 12.73 -41.00 -11.42
CA ALA A 851 11.80 -42.01 -11.93
C ALA A 851 11.61 -41.91 -13.45
N TRP A 852 11.57 -40.70 -14.01
CA TRP A 852 11.53 -40.52 -15.47
C TRP A 852 12.77 -41.06 -16.15
N ALA A 853 13.95 -40.64 -15.68
CA ALA A 853 15.22 -41.08 -16.26
C ALA A 853 15.35 -42.60 -16.22
N ALA A 854 15.03 -43.23 -15.08
CA ALA A 854 15.02 -44.69 -14.93
C ALA A 854 14.02 -45.37 -15.88
N SER A 855 12.79 -44.83 -15.99
CA SER A 855 11.76 -45.36 -16.90
C SER A 855 12.16 -45.28 -18.36
N LEU A 856 12.69 -44.12 -18.79
CA LEU A 856 13.19 -43.89 -20.14
C LEU A 856 14.34 -44.85 -20.47
N MET A 857 15.21 -45.15 -19.51
CA MET A 857 16.28 -46.15 -19.68
C MET A 857 15.81 -47.61 -19.56
N GLY A 858 14.52 -47.86 -19.33
CA GLY A 858 13.95 -49.21 -19.21
C GLY A 858 14.23 -49.91 -17.87
N ARG A 859 14.61 -49.16 -16.83
CA ARG A 859 14.91 -49.66 -15.48
C ARG A 859 13.68 -49.57 -14.59
N THR A 860 12.71 -50.46 -14.82
CA THR A 860 11.38 -50.41 -14.20
C THR A 860 11.40 -50.47 -12.67
N GLU A 861 12.19 -51.36 -12.07
CA GLU A 861 12.27 -51.47 -10.60
C GLU A 861 12.83 -50.20 -9.95
N GLU A 862 13.89 -49.64 -10.54
CA GLU A 862 14.48 -48.37 -10.10
C GLU A 862 13.47 -47.21 -10.23
N ALA A 863 12.71 -47.16 -11.32
CA ALA A 863 11.67 -46.16 -11.52
C ALA A 863 10.58 -46.22 -10.43
N LEU A 864 10.08 -47.41 -10.10
CA LEU A 864 9.06 -47.58 -9.06
C LEU A 864 9.59 -47.17 -7.68
N ALA A 865 10.84 -47.52 -7.35
CA ALA A 865 11.47 -47.10 -6.09
C ALA A 865 11.60 -45.57 -5.97
N HIS A 866 11.89 -44.89 -7.09
CA HIS A 866 11.94 -43.42 -7.12
C HIS A 866 10.54 -42.78 -6.98
N ILE A 867 9.49 -43.42 -7.53
CA ILE A 867 8.09 -42.98 -7.32
C ILE A 867 7.72 -43.09 -5.84
N GLU A 868 8.02 -44.21 -5.18
CA GLU A 868 7.78 -44.39 -3.73
C GLU A 868 8.57 -43.36 -2.90
N THR A 869 9.81 -43.08 -3.30
CA THR A 869 10.63 -42.04 -2.65
C THR A 869 10.00 -40.66 -2.80
N SER A 870 9.52 -40.32 -3.99
CA SER A 870 8.80 -39.07 -4.27
C SER A 870 7.52 -38.96 -3.44
N GLU A 871 6.75 -40.04 -3.33
CA GLU A 871 5.52 -40.09 -2.53
C GLU A 871 5.83 -39.81 -1.05
N ARG A 872 6.78 -40.53 -0.47
CA ARG A 872 7.21 -40.37 0.93
C ARG A 872 7.65 -38.94 1.22
N LEU A 873 8.47 -38.35 0.34
CA LEU A 873 8.92 -36.96 0.49
C LEU A 873 7.77 -35.97 0.37
N SER A 874 6.80 -36.22 -0.51
CA SER A 874 5.64 -35.33 -0.69
C SER A 874 4.73 -35.28 0.54
N GLN A 875 4.72 -36.35 1.35
CA GLN A 875 3.91 -36.48 2.56
C GLN A 875 4.63 -36.01 3.84
N GLN A 876 5.90 -35.60 3.75
CA GLN A 876 6.71 -35.25 4.92
C GLN A 876 6.16 -34.04 5.70
N PHE A 877 5.70 -33.02 4.99
CA PHE A 877 5.00 -31.86 5.54
C PHE A 877 3.60 -31.78 4.95
N ASP A 878 2.68 -31.07 5.62
CA ASP A 878 1.38 -30.74 5.05
C ASP A 878 1.56 -29.71 3.92
N ASN A 879 1.97 -30.18 2.73
CA ASN A 879 2.33 -29.37 1.58
C ASN A 879 1.64 -29.90 0.30
N PRO A 880 0.45 -29.39 -0.03
CA PRO A 880 -0.31 -29.79 -1.21
C PRO A 880 0.47 -29.54 -2.51
N PHE A 881 1.34 -28.54 -2.55
CA PHE A 881 2.15 -28.26 -3.73
C PHE A 881 3.15 -29.40 -3.99
N ALA A 882 3.83 -29.91 -2.95
CA ALA A 882 4.70 -31.09 -3.08
C ALA A 882 3.93 -32.33 -3.54
N ARG A 883 2.70 -32.53 -3.05
CA ARG A 883 1.83 -33.63 -3.49
C ARG A 883 1.37 -33.47 -4.94
N ALA A 884 1.06 -32.23 -5.37
CA ALA A 884 0.72 -31.93 -6.76
C ALA A 884 1.91 -32.22 -7.70
N ILE A 885 3.12 -31.79 -7.32
CA ILE A 885 4.37 -32.13 -8.04
C ILE A 885 4.50 -33.65 -8.17
N HIS A 886 4.33 -34.39 -7.07
CA HIS A 886 4.43 -35.85 -7.07
C HIS A 886 3.40 -36.48 -8.01
N PHE A 887 2.11 -36.21 -7.83
CA PHE A 887 1.06 -36.84 -8.64
C PHE A 887 1.18 -36.50 -10.13
N ALA A 888 1.45 -35.23 -10.44
CA ALA A 888 1.61 -34.78 -11.82
C ALA A 888 2.84 -35.46 -12.46
N LEU A 889 4.03 -35.29 -11.89
CA LEU A 889 5.26 -35.81 -12.49
C LEU A 889 5.34 -37.35 -12.43
N CYS A 890 4.88 -38.02 -11.38
CA CYS A 890 4.97 -39.49 -11.28
C CYS A 890 3.93 -40.24 -12.13
N SER A 891 2.90 -39.57 -12.66
CA SER A 891 1.99 -40.18 -13.63
C SER A 891 2.66 -40.44 -15.00
N GLU A 892 3.69 -39.67 -15.36
CA GLU A 892 4.45 -39.82 -16.61
C GLU A 892 5.29 -41.11 -16.68
N PRO A 893 6.05 -41.52 -15.63
CA PRO A 893 6.69 -42.83 -15.56
C PRO A 893 5.73 -43.99 -15.81
N HIS A 894 4.53 -43.96 -15.23
CA HIS A 894 3.50 -44.97 -15.53
C HIS A 894 3.11 -44.94 -17.01
N MET A 895 2.99 -43.75 -17.61
CA MET A 895 2.76 -43.61 -19.05
C MET A 895 3.91 -44.17 -19.89
N PHE A 896 5.17 -43.90 -19.53
CA PHE A 896 6.35 -44.42 -20.22
C PHE A 896 6.40 -45.95 -20.17
N LEU A 897 5.97 -46.55 -19.06
CA LEU A 897 5.88 -47.99 -18.84
C LEU A 897 4.62 -48.64 -19.47
N GLY A 898 3.69 -47.84 -19.99
CA GLY A 898 2.42 -48.32 -20.54
C GLY A 898 1.36 -48.69 -19.52
N ASP A 899 1.55 -48.35 -18.24
CA ASP A 899 0.59 -48.58 -17.15
C ASP A 899 -0.49 -47.48 -17.13
N ALA A 900 -1.49 -47.62 -18.00
CA ALA A 900 -2.61 -46.67 -18.08
C ALA A 900 -3.40 -46.56 -16.76
N ALA A 901 -3.54 -47.66 -16.00
CA ALA A 901 -4.27 -47.65 -14.74
C ALA A 901 -3.51 -46.87 -13.65
N GLY A 902 -2.20 -47.07 -13.53
CA GLY A 902 -1.33 -46.28 -12.63
C GLY A 902 -1.28 -44.81 -13.00
N CYS A 903 -1.15 -44.52 -14.30
CA CYS A 903 -1.17 -43.16 -14.82
C CYS A 903 -2.48 -42.44 -14.45
N LEU A 904 -3.63 -43.07 -14.72
CA LEU A 904 -4.95 -42.48 -14.42
C LEU A 904 -5.13 -42.19 -12.93
N ARG A 905 -4.75 -43.12 -12.04
CA ARG A 905 -4.87 -42.92 -10.58
C ARG A 905 -4.10 -41.70 -10.08
N LEU A 906 -2.86 -41.50 -10.56
CA LEU A 906 -2.07 -40.35 -10.15
C LEU A 906 -2.55 -39.07 -10.85
N ALA A 907 -2.92 -39.16 -12.12
CA ALA A 907 -3.45 -38.02 -12.89
C ALA A 907 -4.74 -37.46 -12.27
N ASP A 908 -5.70 -38.30 -11.88
CA ASP A 908 -6.93 -37.85 -11.21
C ASP A 908 -6.60 -37.14 -9.88
N ARG A 909 -5.68 -37.68 -9.07
CA ARG A 909 -5.23 -37.02 -7.83
C ARG A 909 -4.52 -35.70 -8.10
N ALA A 910 -3.77 -35.59 -9.21
CA ALA A 910 -3.13 -34.34 -9.63
C ALA A 910 -4.18 -33.29 -10.04
N VAL A 911 -5.23 -33.69 -10.76
CA VAL A 911 -6.35 -32.83 -11.14
C VAL A 911 -7.09 -32.34 -9.90
N ASP A 912 -7.46 -33.24 -9.00
CA ASP A 912 -8.23 -32.91 -7.80
C ASP A 912 -7.49 -31.91 -6.92
N ILE A 913 -6.23 -32.21 -6.57
CA ILE A 913 -5.43 -31.33 -5.70
C ILE A 913 -5.11 -29.98 -6.37
N SER A 914 -4.95 -29.96 -7.69
CA SER A 914 -4.62 -28.73 -8.41
C SER A 914 -5.84 -27.84 -8.61
N ARG A 915 -7.04 -28.40 -8.78
CA ARG A 915 -8.30 -27.64 -8.76
C ARG A 915 -8.62 -27.13 -7.37
N GLU A 916 -8.37 -27.92 -6.33
CA GLU A 916 -8.59 -27.50 -4.94
C GLU A 916 -7.69 -26.30 -4.56
N HIS A 917 -6.47 -26.26 -5.10
CA HIS A 917 -5.46 -25.28 -4.69
C HIS A 917 -5.00 -24.28 -5.77
N ASP A 918 -5.70 -24.22 -6.91
CA ASP A 918 -5.41 -23.34 -8.06
C ASP A 918 -3.99 -23.50 -8.65
N PHE A 919 -3.48 -24.73 -8.69
CA PHE A 919 -2.18 -25.02 -9.28
C PHE A 919 -2.27 -25.24 -10.80
N ALA A 920 -2.59 -24.19 -11.56
CA ALA A 920 -2.86 -24.27 -12.99
C ALA A 920 -1.80 -25.05 -13.81
N PHE A 921 -0.50 -24.85 -13.51
CA PHE A 921 0.57 -25.58 -14.19
C PHE A 921 0.45 -27.11 -14.01
N TRP A 922 0.23 -27.56 -12.77
CA TRP A 922 0.08 -28.99 -12.44
C TRP A 922 -1.29 -29.56 -12.83
N LEU A 923 -2.33 -28.71 -12.86
CA LEU A 923 -3.65 -29.07 -13.38
C LEU A 923 -3.57 -29.44 -14.87
N GLY A 924 -2.88 -28.61 -15.67
CA GLY A 924 -2.65 -28.88 -17.09
C GLY A 924 -1.96 -30.22 -17.31
N THR A 925 -0.85 -30.47 -16.59
CA THR A 925 -0.15 -31.77 -16.63
C THR A 925 -1.07 -32.94 -16.27
N GLY A 926 -1.80 -32.85 -15.16
CA GLY A 926 -2.71 -33.91 -14.70
C GLY A 926 -3.81 -34.23 -15.71
N LEU A 927 -4.43 -33.20 -16.31
CA LEU A 927 -5.48 -33.36 -17.31
C LEU A 927 -4.97 -34.04 -18.59
N VAL A 928 -3.76 -33.70 -19.06
CA VAL A 928 -3.16 -34.32 -20.24
C VAL A 928 -2.83 -35.79 -19.98
N MET A 929 -2.29 -36.12 -18.80
CA MET A 929 -2.01 -37.51 -18.40
C MET A 929 -3.28 -38.34 -18.28
N ARG A 930 -4.34 -37.74 -17.71
CA ARG A 930 -5.68 -38.32 -17.67
C ARG A 930 -6.23 -38.57 -19.07
N GLY A 931 -6.07 -37.61 -19.99
CA GLY A 931 -6.47 -37.74 -21.40
C GLY A 931 -5.81 -38.94 -22.07
N TRP A 932 -4.48 -39.09 -21.92
CA TRP A 932 -3.76 -40.23 -22.47
C TRP A 932 -4.28 -41.57 -21.92
N ALA A 933 -4.45 -41.67 -20.59
CA ALA A 933 -4.92 -42.91 -19.97
C ALA A 933 -6.35 -43.29 -20.39
N LEU A 934 -7.25 -42.31 -20.50
CA LEU A 934 -8.62 -42.50 -21.01
C LEU A 934 -8.63 -42.93 -22.48
N GLY A 935 -7.76 -42.33 -23.31
CA GLY A 935 -7.61 -42.71 -24.71
C GLY A 935 -7.14 -44.16 -24.86
N ARG A 936 -6.21 -44.60 -24.01
CA ARG A 936 -5.77 -46.00 -23.95
C ARG A 936 -6.88 -46.97 -23.52
N ALA A 937 -7.81 -46.52 -22.68
CA ALA A 937 -9.00 -47.27 -22.29
C ALA A 937 -10.12 -47.25 -23.35
N GLY A 938 -9.94 -46.51 -24.46
CA GLY A 938 -10.92 -46.41 -25.55
C GLY A 938 -12.01 -45.34 -25.33
N ALA A 939 -11.88 -44.49 -24.31
CA ALA A 939 -12.82 -43.41 -24.03
C ALA A 939 -12.44 -42.11 -24.78
N SER A 940 -12.49 -42.15 -26.11
CA SER A 940 -11.94 -41.08 -26.99
C SER A 940 -12.51 -39.68 -26.71
N GLU A 941 -13.83 -39.54 -26.54
CA GLU A 941 -14.44 -38.22 -26.27
C GLU A 941 -13.96 -37.63 -24.94
N ALA A 942 -13.89 -38.45 -23.89
CA ALA A 942 -13.42 -38.01 -22.58
C ALA A 942 -11.91 -37.71 -22.57
N ALA A 943 -11.15 -38.44 -23.38
CA ALA A 943 -9.73 -38.20 -23.59
C ALA A 943 -9.50 -36.84 -24.25
N GLU A 944 -10.23 -36.54 -25.32
CA GLU A 944 -10.10 -35.29 -26.07
C GLU A 944 -10.51 -34.08 -25.23
N ALA A 945 -11.62 -34.17 -24.49
CA ALA A 945 -12.02 -33.12 -23.56
C ALA A 945 -10.95 -32.83 -22.49
N ALA A 946 -10.28 -33.87 -21.98
CA ALA A 946 -9.20 -33.72 -21.01
C ALA A 946 -7.94 -33.08 -21.65
N PHE A 947 -7.60 -33.43 -22.89
CA PHE A 947 -6.50 -32.78 -23.61
C PHE A 947 -6.80 -31.31 -23.91
N ASP A 948 -8.01 -30.98 -24.37
CA ASP A 948 -8.40 -29.61 -24.67
C ASP A 948 -8.34 -28.72 -23.43
N GLU A 949 -8.95 -29.16 -22.32
CA GLU A 949 -8.88 -28.44 -21.05
C GLU A 949 -7.43 -28.34 -20.55
N GLY A 950 -6.70 -29.47 -20.54
CA GLY A 950 -5.36 -29.54 -20.00
C GLY A 950 -4.34 -28.67 -20.73
N ILE A 951 -4.29 -28.76 -22.05
CA ILE A 951 -3.38 -27.95 -22.88
C ILE A 951 -3.74 -26.47 -22.78
N THR A 952 -5.03 -26.12 -22.85
CA THR A 952 -5.48 -24.72 -22.72
C THR A 952 -5.07 -24.11 -21.38
N VAL A 953 -5.32 -24.82 -20.27
CA VAL A 953 -4.93 -24.38 -18.93
C VAL A 953 -3.41 -24.23 -18.83
N PHE A 954 -2.66 -25.18 -19.39
CA PHE A 954 -1.19 -25.18 -19.35
C PHE A 954 -0.62 -23.99 -20.14
N GLU A 955 -1.06 -23.76 -21.38
CA GLU A 955 -0.64 -22.64 -22.22
C GLU A 955 -1.00 -21.28 -21.63
N ALA A 956 -2.17 -21.17 -20.97
CA ALA A 956 -2.60 -19.95 -20.27
C ALA A 956 -1.63 -19.53 -19.14
N THR A 957 -0.83 -20.46 -18.59
CA THR A 957 0.23 -20.13 -17.63
C THR A 957 1.46 -19.47 -18.27
N GLY A 958 1.55 -19.47 -19.60
CA GLY A 958 2.72 -19.05 -20.37
C GLY A 958 3.83 -20.10 -20.43
N ALA A 959 3.53 -21.36 -20.05
CA ALA A 959 4.48 -22.46 -20.09
C ALA A 959 4.71 -22.97 -21.52
N GLY A 960 5.99 -23.18 -21.86
CA GLY A 960 6.43 -23.76 -23.13
C GLY A 960 7.05 -25.15 -22.99
N VAL A 961 7.52 -25.50 -21.79
CA VAL A 961 8.08 -26.83 -21.51
C VAL A 961 7.00 -27.91 -21.60
N GLN A 962 7.34 -29.10 -22.07
CA GLN A 962 6.44 -30.25 -22.26
C GLN A 962 5.28 -30.08 -23.25
N LEU A 963 5.08 -28.93 -23.89
CA LEU A 963 4.04 -28.79 -24.93
C LEU A 963 4.22 -29.84 -26.05
N ALA A 964 5.46 -30.14 -26.42
CA ALA A 964 5.78 -31.24 -27.34
C ALA A 964 5.26 -32.60 -26.84
N ASN A 965 5.38 -32.88 -25.54
CA ASN A 965 4.84 -34.10 -24.93
C ASN A 965 3.32 -34.12 -25.01
N TRP A 966 2.65 -33.01 -24.63
CA TRP A 966 1.19 -32.95 -24.58
C TRP A 966 0.53 -33.16 -25.95
N TYR A 967 0.99 -32.45 -26.98
CA TYR A 967 0.49 -32.65 -28.34
C TYR A 967 0.90 -34.02 -28.91
N GLY A 968 2.07 -34.56 -28.52
CA GLY A 968 2.50 -35.90 -28.88
C GLY A 968 1.59 -37.00 -28.31
N LEU A 969 1.14 -36.85 -27.06
CA LEU A 969 0.23 -37.79 -26.41
C LEU A 969 -1.20 -37.68 -26.95
N ARG A 970 -1.66 -36.48 -27.30
CA ARG A 970 -2.92 -36.31 -28.04
C ARG A 970 -2.87 -37.01 -29.39
N ALA A 971 -1.74 -36.92 -30.10
CA ALA A 971 -1.54 -37.67 -31.34
C ALA A 971 -1.58 -39.20 -31.15
N GLU A 972 -1.05 -39.73 -30.04
CA GLU A 972 -1.19 -41.15 -29.67
C GLU A 972 -2.65 -41.56 -29.42
N ALA A 973 -3.44 -40.67 -28.82
CA ALA A 973 -4.87 -40.92 -28.60
C ALA A 973 -5.63 -40.96 -29.93
N HIS A 974 -5.40 -40.00 -30.83
CA HIS A 974 -5.96 -40.03 -32.19
C HIS A 974 -5.54 -41.28 -32.97
N LEU A 975 -4.27 -41.70 -32.87
CA LEU A 975 -3.81 -42.97 -33.45
C LEU A 975 -4.61 -44.16 -32.91
N SER A 976 -4.90 -44.18 -31.61
CA SER A 976 -5.67 -45.25 -30.96
C SER A 976 -7.16 -45.23 -31.34
N ALA A 977 -7.70 -44.06 -31.69
CA ALA A 977 -9.05 -43.84 -32.19
C ALA A 977 -9.18 -44.08 -33.71
N GLY A 978 -8.06 -44.16 -34.45
CA GLY A 978 -8.05 -44.29 -35.91
C GLY A 978 -8.18 -42.96 -36.68
N GLU A 979 -7.99 -41.83 -35.99
CA GLU A 979 -8.15 -40.47 -36.53
C GLU A 979 -6.82 -39.98 -37.15
N VAL A 980 -6.49 -40.52 -38.33
CA VAL A 980 -5.15 -40.37 -38.92
C VAL A 980 -4.75 -38.90 -39.17
N GLU A 981 -5.62 -38.10 -39.78
CA GLU A 981 -5.30 -36.70 -40.11
C GLU A 981 -5.09 -35.84 -38.86
N ALA A 982 -5.99 -35.96 -37.87
CA ALA A 982 -5.87 -35.26 -36.59
C ALA A 982 -4.59 -35.66 -35.86
N GLY A 983 -4.26 -36.96 -35.84
CA GLY A 983 -3.03 -37.46 -35.26
C GLY A 983 -1.76 -36.90 -35.92
N ILE A 984 -1.71 -36.84 -37.27
CA ILE A 984 -0.55 -36.29 -37.99
C ILE A 984 -0.40 -34.79 -37.70
N SER A 985 -1.52 -34.06 -37.67
CA SER A 985 -1.54 -32.62 -37.35
C SER A 985 -0.99 -32.38 -35.94
N ALA A 986 -1.51 -33.09 -34.93
CA ALA A 986 -1.07 -32.97 -33.55
C ALA A 986 0.41 -33.35 -33.38
N ALA A 987 0.87 -34.45 -33.99
CA ALA A 987 2.27 -34.88 -33.89
C ALA A 987 3.25 -33.93 -34.61
N THR A 988 2.82 -33.33 -35.73
CA THR A 988 3.63 -32.34 -36.45
C THR A 988 3.75 -31.05 -35.62
N HIS A 989 2.64 -30.60 -35.03
CA HIS A 989 2.66 -29.47 -34.11
C HIS A 989 3.56 -29.75 -32.89
N ALA A 990 3.50 -30.96 -32.34
CA ALA A 990 4.38 -31.39 -31.26
C ALA A 990 5.88 -31.28 -31.60
N LEU A 991 6.29 -31.63 -32.82
CA LEU A 991 7.68 -31.45 -33.28
C LEU A 991 8.05 -29.96 -33.40
N THR A 992 7.14 -29.11 -33.88
CA THR A 992 7.37 -27.65 -33.90
C THR A 992 7.56 -27.08 -32.50
N CYS A 993 6.77 -27.53 -31.52
CA CYS A 993 6.95 -27.16 -30.12
C CYS A 993 8.31 -27.62 -29.58
N ALA A 994 8.72 -28.86 -29.90
CA ALA A 994 10.00 -29.42 -29.47
C ALA A 994 11.19 -28.60 -29.99
N GLU A 995 11.16 -28.22 -31.27
CA GLU A 995 12.18 -27.38 -31.88
C GLU A 995 12.23 -25.97 -31.26
N ALA A 996 11.07 -25.36 -31.01
CA ALA A 996 10.98 -24.02 -30.46
C ALA A 996 11.51 -23.92 -29.01
N ALA A 997 11.23 -24.93 -28.17
CA ALA A 997 11.65 -24.96 -26.77
C ALA A 997 13.01 -25.66 -26.55
N GLY A 998 13.53 -26.38 -27.56
CA GLY A 998 14.64 -27.31 -27.36
C GLY A 998 14.29 -28.48 -26.42
N ASP A 999 13.00 -28.78 -26.25
CA ASP A 999 12.48 -29.87 -25.42
C ASP A 999 12.33 -31.13 -26.28
N LEU A 1000 13.41 -31.90 -26.35
CA LEU A 1000 13.62 -32.94 -27.36
C LEU A 1000 13.32 -34.36 -26.86
N PHE A 1001 13.26 -34.61 -25.55
CA PHE A 1001 13.25 -35.97 -25.01
C PHE A 1001 12.10 -36.84 -25.52
N PHE A 1002 10.95 -36.23 -25.82
CA PHE A 1002 9.75 -36.93 -26.28
C PHE A 1002 9.68 -37.12 -27.81
N THR A 1003 10.56 -36.45 -28.57
CA THR A 1003 10.60 -36.54 -30.05
C THR A 1003 10.76 -37.95 -30.63
N PRO A 1004 11.50 -38.91 -30.01
CA PRO A 1004 11.57 -40.27 -30.54
C PRO A 1004 10.20 -40.94 -30.60
N ARG A 1005 9.37 -40.70 -29.58
CA ARG A 1005 8.02 -41.25 -29.45
C ARG A 1005 7.03 -40.57 -30.38
N ILE A 1006 7.14 -39.24 -30.56
CA ILE A 1006 6.37 -38.51 -31.57
C ILE A 1006 6.65 -39.06 -32.97
N HIS A 1007 7.92 -39.33 -33.30
CA HIS A 1007 8.28 -39.95 -34.57
C HIS A 1007 7.75 -41.39 -34.70
N ALA A 1008 7.73 -42.17 -33.62
CA ALA A 1008 7.08 -43.48 -33.64
C ALA A 1008 5.57 -43.36 -33.96
N THR A 1009 4.87 -42.39 -33.34
CA THR A 1009 3.45 -42.11 -33.60
C THR A 1009 3.22 -41.70 -35.05
N LEU A 1010 4.03 -40.79 -35.61
CA LEU A 1010 3.96 -40.40 -37.03
C LEU A 1010 4.20 -41.59 -37.96
N ALA A 1011 5.17 -42.46 -37.64
CA ALA A 1011 5.43 -43.66 -38.42
C ALA A 1011 4.20 -44.58 -38.46
N ALA A 1012 3.53 -44.78 -37.32
CA ALA A 1012 2.31 -45.59 -37.25
C ALA A 1012 1.13 -44.97 -38.01
N LEU A 1013 0.91 -43.66 -37.86
CA LEU A 1013 -0.14 -42.92 -38.56
C LEU A 1013 0.05 -42.94 -40.09
N HIS A 1014 1.26 -42.66 -40.58
CA HIS A 1014 1.56 -42.71 -42.01
C HIS A 1014 1.49 -44.12 -42.61
N ALA A 1015 1.87 -45.15 -41.83
CA ALA A 1015 1.71 -46.53 -42.26
C ALA A 1015 0.22 -46.89 -42.39
N GLY A 1016 -0.63 -46.47 -41.44
CA GLY A 1016 -2.08 -46.64 -41.51
C GLY A 1016 -2.74 -45.88 -42.67
N GLY A 1017 -2.18 -44.72 -43.05
CA GLY A 1017 -2.62 -43.91 -44.20
C GLY A 1017 -2.01 -44.30 -45.56
N GLY A 1018 -1.20 -45.37 -45.64
CA GLY A 1018 -0.60 -45.87 -46.89
C GLY A 1018 0.67 -45.15 -47.37
N ALA A 1019 1.22 -44.21 -46.60
CA ALA A 1019 2.45 -43.46 -46.92
C ALA A 1019 3.72 -44.19 -46.40
N VAL A 1020 4.03 -45.35 -47.00
CA VAL A 1020 5.06 -46.29 -46.50
C VAL A 1020 6.46 -45.67 -46.40
N GLU A 1021 6.89 -44.86 -47.38
CA GLU A 1021 8.22 -44.24 -47.37
C GLU A 1021 8.37 -43.21 -46.24
N THR A 1022 7.36 -42.34 -46.06
CA THR A 1022 7.30 -41.37 -44.95
C THR A 1022 7.28 -42.07 -43.60
N ALA A 1023 6.52 -43.16 -43.47
CA ALA A 1023 6.49 -43.97 -42.25
C ALA A 1023 7.86 -44.56 -41.91
N GLN A 1024 8.58 -45.07 -42.92
CA GLN A 1024 9.93 -45.63 -42.73
C GLN A 1024 10.94 -44.55 -42.32
N LYS A 1025 10.85 -43.35 -42.91
CA LYS A 1025 11.70 -42.20 -42.52
C LYS A 1025 11.52 -41.85 -41.05
N HIS A 1026 10.28 -41.69 -40.59
CA HIS A 1026 10.01 -41.39 -39.18
C HIS A 1026 10.46 -42.51 -38.23
N ARG A 1027 10.30 -43.78 -38.62
CA ARG A 1027 10.81 -44.92 -37.84
C ARG A 1027 12.32 -44.86 -37.67
N GLN A 1028 13.06 -44.55 -38.74
CA GLN A 1028 14.52 -44.39 -38.69
C GLN A 1028 14.94 -43.23 -37.79
N MET A 1029 14.25 -42.08 -37.87
CA MET A 1029 14.50 -40.93 -37.01
C MET A 1029 14.27 -41.26 -35.53
N GLY A 1030 13.16 -41.91 -35.19
CA GLY A 1030 12.88 -42.34 -33.82
C GLY A 1030 13.94 -43.30 -33.27
N GLN A 1031 14.36 -44.29 -34.05
CA GLN A 1031 15.42 -45.24 -33.66
C GLN A 1031 16.79 -44.58 -33.50
N ALA A 1032 17.11 -43.59 -34.33
CA ALA A 1032 18.34 -42.82 -34.19
C ALA A 1032 18.35 -42.04 -32.87
N LEU A 1033 17.27 -41.30 -32.59
CA LEU A 1033 17.16 -40.50 -31.37
C LEU A 1033 17.14 -41.35 -30.10
N VAL A 1034 16.54 -42.55 -30.12
CA VAL A 1034 16.61 -43.49 -28.99
C VAL A 1034 18.05 -43.84 -28.63
N ARG A 1035 18.90 -44.08 -29.64
CA ARG A 1035 20.34 -44.33 -29.44
C ARG A 1035 21.06 -43.09 -28.95
N ASP A 1036 20.79 -41.93 -29.57
CA ASP A 1036 21.45 -40.67 -29.24
C ASP A 1036 21.12 -40.20 -27.81
N PHE A 1037 19.90 -40.47 -27.33
CA PHE A 1037 19.44 -40.10 -25.99
C PHE A 1037 19.67 -41.19 -24.93
N CYS A 1038 20.26 -42.33 -25.33
CA CYS A 1038 20.51 -43.49 -24.45
C CYS A 1038 19.25 -43.98 -23.72
N ILE A 1039 18.11 -44.04 -24.42
CA ILE A 1039 16.83 -44.50 -23.86
C ILE A 1039 16.46 -45.89 -24.42
N SER A 1040 15.47 -46.56 -23.80
CA SER A 1040 15.02 -47.90 -24.16
C SER A 1040 14.20 -47.87 -25.45
N GLU A 1041 14.41 -48.86 -26.33
CA GLU A 1041 13.56 -49.05 -27.52
C GLU A 1041 12.08 -49.28 -27.17
N ARG A 1042 11.77 -49.73 -25.94
CA ARG A 1042 10.39 -49.84 -25.45
C ARG A 1042 9.64 -48.52 -25.51
N PHE A 1043 10.36 -47.40 -25.44
CA PHE A 1043 9.78 -46.06 -25.52
C PHE A 1043 9.15 -45.75 -26.90
N LEU A 1044 9.54 -46.46 -27.96
CA LEU A 1044 8.94 -46.35 -29.29
C LEU A 1044 7.61 -47.10 -29.43
N SER A 1045 7.17 -47.82 -28.39
CA SER A 1045 5.92 -48.58 -28.41
C SER A 1045 4.70 -47.64 -28.41
N VAL A 1046 4.08 -47.48 -29.57
CA VAL A 1046 2.89 -46.66 -29.80
C VAL A 1046 1.74 -47.53 -30.34
N GLY A 1047 0.50 -47.30 -29.89
CA GLY A 1047 -0.70 -48.06 -30.32
C GLY A 1047 -1.19 -49.15 -29.35
N ARG A 1048 -2.37 -49.72 -29.63
CA ARG A 1048 -3.10 -50.65 -28.73
C ARG A 1048 -2.23 -51.84 -28.29
N VAL A 1049 -2.02 -51.97 -26.98
CA VAL A 1049 -1.78 -53.29 -26.38
C VAL A 1049 -3.04 -54.11 -26.67
N PRO A 1050 -2.94 -55.33 -27.24
CA PRO A 1050 -4.10 -56.19 -27.40
C PRO A 1050 -4.79 -56.32 -26.05
N ALA A 1051 -6.10 -56.08 -25.99
CA ALA A 1051 -6.87 -56.32 -24.77
C ALA A 1051 -6.54 -57.74 -24.30
N ALA A 1052 -5.94 -57.85 -23.11
CA ALA A 1052 -5.84 -59.14 -22.45
C ALA A 1052 -7.28 -59.63 -22.25
N VAL A 1053 -7.58 -60.76 -22.91
CA VAL A 1053 -8.88 -61.45 -22.92
C VAL A 1053 -9.32 -61.78 -21.50
#